data_AF-A0A5N8Z6N1-F1
#
_entry.id   AF-A0A5N8Z6N1-F1
#
_cell.length_a   1.000
_cell.length_b   1.000
_cell.length_c   1.000
_cell.angle_alpha   90.00
_cell.angle_beta   90.00
_cell.angle_gamma   90.00
#
_symmetry.space_group_name_H-M   'P 1'
#
loop_
_entity.id
_entity.type
_entity.pdbx_description
1 polymer ?
#
loop_
_entity_poly.entity_id
_entity_poly.type
_entity_poly.pdbx_seq_one_letter_code
_entity_poly.pdbx_strand_id
1 'polypeptide(L)'
;MVERGFGLQEIEQELESFPVIVAEQYRSGREILSADWNDSELIAWATCGLLMARQTIRSWEAAAEYFRVSIEVKAVLPFQHLMLWAESGELLCKESPAVAVAYFRSSPTCVGVLEIADVRNWCRLGGSLYQGTWKSSALATKFFDASALLLAAVNYRELERLIGFVAKLAQRSYDMAQDCLELSQEVFPHLGENKNEFISLIMTMASGSWREVRECFETAARILPRIESGQRAHFLTLAEQLSSDGERNVAQFLKEGSNGLLQVDSGLHADLLKFADTLLPVHSASVLEFLKSTPRLLDRISLEQLGIWFTEGMAVLKDNNDGGMAFFRIQSTRSEQLLDLLSSVVELNRVKDVLRMYCQALAGASMDIAPTHELVQKSIGWVSRENPTTEGSTVYLPPVADQYAGKEENFGLFKVVATHQIAHLEFGSFEFNIDKPSTVFQDLRPRLMSLQFVQNQLQTKDDLMEDGNLGAEETLITDMHLFFNLLNDRQLGLDIFTVVEDGRLDTRVEHEYAGIRSHYRRVQQDSLSERPDIRTLPAREALVELLVRLSLRQDSDLFIPSAYKDEARAITRVFARVLSPSMTVEDSAEATIRIYAVISQIPNEEIPPDDWEDLDTSQEESEGTEDTSNLMDFLEQQMQESSEEGLAESDQESYSSPQDVGYRGDFKPELVQLLTKLKQSDGASDQSTTELIQET
;
A
#
# COMPACT_ATOMS: atom_id res chain seq x y z
N MET A 1 -73.43 -3.53 33.71
CA MET A 1 -74.39 -4.65 33.60
C MET A 1 -73.60 -5.90 33.97
N VAL A 2 -74.05 -6.66 34.95
CA VAL A 2 -73.36 -7.84 35.48
C VAL A 2 -73.33 -8.91 34.38
N GLU A 3 -72.18 -9.13 33.74
CA GLU A 3 -72.04 -10.16 32.70
C GLU A 3 -72.09 -11.55 33.34
N ARG A 4 -72.99 -12.40 32.83
CA ARG A 4 -73.07 -13.82 33.16
C ARG A 4 -71.73 -14.45 32.83
N GLY A 5 -71.13 -15.17 33.76
CA GLY A 5 -69.99 -16.03 33.46
C GLY A 5 -70.45 -17.13 32.50
N PHE A 6 -70.04 -17.04 31.24
CA PHE A 6 -70.32 -18.06 30.24
C PHE A 6 -69.56 -19.35 30.59
N GLY A 7 -70.22 -20.50 30.48
CA GLY A 7 -69.54 -21.79 30.54
C GLY A 7 -68.75 -22.07 29.25
N LEU A 8 -67.73 -22.94 29.29
CA LEU A 8 -66.91 -23.28 28.11
C LEU A 8 -67.74 -23.78 26.90
N GLN A 9 -68.86 -24.48 27.15
CA GLN A 9 -69.79 -24.91 26.09
C GLN A 9 -70.57 -23.75 25.46
N GLU A 10 -70.96 -22.75 26.25
CA GLU A 10 -71.68 -21.58 25.75
C GLU A 10 -70.75 -20.68 24.93
N ILE A 11 -69.48 -20.54 25.37
CA ILE A 11 -68.45 -19.81 24.61
C ILE A 11 -68.20 -20.50 23.25
N GLU A 12 -68.11 -21.83 23.23
CA GLU A 12 -67.90 -22.58 21.99
C GLU A 12 -69.05 -22.39 20.99
N GLN A 13 -70.30 -22.48 21.44
CA GLN A 13 -71.48 -22.22 20.59
C GLN A 13 -71.49 -20.79 20.01
N GLU A 14 -71.06 -19.81 20.80
CA GLU A 14 -70.94 -18.43 20.34
C GLU A 14 -69.81 -18.26 19.32
N LEU A 15 -68.67 -18.95 19.50
CA LEU A 15 -67.56 -18.94 18.54
C LEU A 15 -67.93 -19.59 17.19
N GLU A 16 -68.86 -20.55 17.17
CA GLU A 16 -69.38 -21.18 15.94
C GLU A 16 -70.19 -20.21 15.06
N SER A 17 -70.59 -19.04 15.58
CA SER A 17 -71.22 -17.98 14.78
C SER A 17 -70.23 -17.21 13.89
N PHE A 18 -68.92 -17.37 14.10
CA PHE A 18 -67.84 -16.77 13.32
C PHE A 18 -67.31 -17.75 12.25
N PRO A 19 -66.40 -17.32 11.34
CA PRO A 19 -65.79 -18.25 10.37
C PRO A 19 -65.19 -19.48 11.05
N VAL A 20 -65.34 -20.64 10.40
CA VAL A 20 -65.04 -21.97 10.96
C VAL A 20 -63.67 -22.07 11.62
N ILE A 21 -62.67 -21.38 11.07
CA ILE A 21 -61.30 -21.33 11.58
C ILE A 21 -61.22 -20.88 13.05
N VAL A 22 -62.10 -19.99 13.51
CA VAL A 22 -62.09 -19.49 14.90
C VAL A 22 -62.42 -20.62 15.88
N ALA A 23 -63.50 -21.36 15.61
CA ALA A 23 -63.92 -22.48 16.43
C ALA A 23 -62.91 -23.64 16.35
N GLU A 24 -62.31 -23.88 15.19
CA GLU A 24 -61.24 -24.89 15.04
C GLU A 24 -60.01 -24.57 15.88
N GLN A 25 -59.49 -23.33 15.81
CA GLN A 25 -58.32 -22.91 16.60
C GLN A 25 -58.63 -22.92 18.10
N TYR A 26 -59.84 -22.51 18.50
CA TYR A 26 -60.29 -22.62 19.89
C TYR A 26 -60.31 -24.08 20.38
N ARG A 27 -60.91 -25.00 19.63
CA ARG A 27 -60.97 -26.43 20.03
C ARG A 27 -59.58 -27.03 20.14
N SER A 28 -58.72 -26.79 19.14
CA SER A 28 -57.34 -27.26 19.16
C SER A 28 -56.54 -26.68 20.34
N GLY A 29 -56.65 -25.38 20.60
CA GLY A 29 -56.03 -24.73 21.75
C GLY A 29 -56.55 -25.26 23.08
N ARG A 30 -57.87 -25.44 23.21
CA ARG A 30 -58.50 -25.96 24.43
C ARG A 30 -58.05 -27.38 24.74
N GLU A 31 -57.96 -28.25 23.74
CA GLU A 31 -57.49 -29.62 23.90
C GLU A 31 -56.09 -29.65 24.53
N ILE A 32 -55.17 -28.85 23.99
CA ILE A 32 -53.78 -28.81 24.44
C ILE A 32 -53.62 -28.07 25.78
N LEU A 33 -54.29 -26.93 25.94
CA LEU A 33 -54.17 -26.11 27.15
C LEU A 33 -54.85 -26.73 28.37
N SER A 34 -55.86 -27.59 28.16
CA SER A 34 -56.58 -28.27 29.26
C SER A 34 -55.73 -29.25 30.08
N ALA A 35 -54.58 -29.65 29.55
CA ALA A 35 -53.62 -30.48 30.28
C ALA A 35 -52.97 -29.73 31.46
N ASP A 36 -52.81 -28.41 31.37
CA ASP A 36 -52.02 -27.62 32.33
C ASP A 36 -52.82 -26.50 33.02
N TRP A 37 -53.95 -26.09 32.45
CA TRP A 37 -54.79 -25.01 32.99
C TRP A 37 -56.06 -25.55 33.65
N ASN A 38 -56.47 -24.89 34.74
CA ASN A 38 -57.74 -25.21 35.38
C ASN A 38 -58.94 -24.58 34.65
N ASP A 39 -60.15 -24.99 35.02
CA ASP A 39 -61.38 -24.51 34.36
C ASP A 39 -61.53 -22.98 34.39
N SER A 40 -61.12 -22.30 35.47
CA SER A 40 -61.21 -20.84 35.56
C SER A 40 -60.24 -20.13 34.62
N GLU A 41 -59.04 -20.69 34.44
CA GLU A 41 -58.02 -20.19 33.51
C GLU A 41 -58.45 -20.39 32.06
N LEU A 42 -58.99 -21.58 31.73
CA LEU A 42 -59.54 -21.87 30.42
C LEU A 42 -60.75 -20.97 30.09
N ILE A 43 -61.64 -20.72 31.05
CA ILE A 43 -62.78 -19.81 30.87
C ILE A 43 -62.28 -18.39 30.62
N ALA A 44 -61.29 -17.90 31.37
CA ALA A 44 -60.74 -16.56 31.19
C ALA A 44 -60.08 -16.39 29.80
N TRP A 45 -59.28 -17.37 29.36
CA TRP A 45 -58.69 -17.41 28.02
C TRP A 45 -59.76 -17.45 26.91
N ALA A 46 -60.74 -18.35 27.03
CA ALA A 46 -61.83 -18.49 26.07
C ALA A 46 -62.69 -17.22 25.98
N THR A 47 -62.95 -16.59 27.13
CA THR A 47 -63.72 -15.33 27.22
C THR A 47 -62.96 -14.20 26.52
N CYS A 48 -61.65 -14.08 26.72
CA CYS A 48 -60.83 -13.08 26.05
C CYS A 48 -60.89 -13.21 24.52
N GLY A 49 -60.75 -14.43 23.99
CA GLY A 49 -60.84 -14.67 22.55
C GLY A 49 -62.25 -14.40 21.98
N LEU A 50 -63.31 -14.74 22.72
CA LEU A 50 -64.69 -14.43 22.32
C LEU A 50 -64.96 -12.92 22.32
N LEU A 51 -64.50 -12.19 23.34
CA LEU A 51 -64.63 -10.73 23.41
C LEU A 51 -63.91 -10.07 22.23
N MET A 52 -62.70 -10.54 21.90
CA MET A 52 -61.94 -10.06 20.75
C MET A 52 -62.67 -10.32 19.42
N ALA A 53 -63.20 -11.51 19.19
CA ALA A 53 -63.93 -11.85 17.97
C ALA A 53 -65.16 -10.94 17.74
N ARG A 54 -65.80 -10.47 18.81
CA ARG A 54 -67.01 -9.62 18.78
C ARG A 54 -66.76 -8.14 18.50
N GLN A 55 -65.51 -7.66 18.52
CA GLN A 55 -65.25 -6.22 18.48
C GLN A 55 -65.61 -5.56 17.14
N THR A 56 -65.19 -6.15 16.03
CA THR A 56 -65.44 -5.62 14.67
C THR A 56 -65.69 -6.75 13.68
N ILE A 57 -66.14 -6.41 12.46
CA ILE A 57 -66.46 -7.37 11.39
C ILE A 57 -65.28 -8.29 11.03
N ARG A 58 -64.03 -7.84 11.19
CA ARG A 58 -62.82 -8.63 10.89
C ARG A 58 -62.01 -9.02 12.13
N SER A 59 -62.46 -8.68 13.35
CA SER A 59 -61.73 -9.01 14.57
C SER A 59 -61.62 -10.51 14.84
N TRP A 60 -62.46 -11.33 14.18
CA TRP A 60 -62.35 -12.79 14.21
C TRP A 60 -61.00 -13.31 13.70
N GLU A 61 -60.31 -12.59 12.80
CA GLU A 61 -58.96 -12.97 12.32
C GLU A 61 -57.94 -12.92 13.47
N ALA A 62 -58.00 -11.86 14.28
CA ALA A 62 -57.15 -11.70 15.45
C ALA A 62 -57.48 -12.73 16.54
N ALA A 63 -58.77 -13.03 16.74
CA ALA A 63 -59.20 -14.04 17.70
C ALA A 63 -58.73 -15.46 17.31
N ALA A 64 -58.80 -15.81 16.02
CA ALA A 64 -58.28 -17.09 15.52
C ALA A 64 -56.77 -17.21 15.74
N GLU A 65 -56.00 -16.16 15.43
CA GLU A 65 -54.56 -16.13 15.67
C GLU A 65 -54.21 -16.16 17.16
N TYR A 66 -54.97 -15.44 18.01
CA TYR A 66 -54.84 -15.50 19.47
C TYR A 66 -54.97 -16.93 19.99
N PHE A 67 -56.02 -17.66 19.59
CA PHE A 67 -56.23 -19.04 20.04
C PHE A 67 -55.11 -19.97 19.57
N ARG A 68 -54.70 -19.84 18.30
CA ARG A 68 -53.60 -20.63 17.73
C ARG A 68 -52.29 -20.41 18.49
N VAL A 69 -51.92 -19.15 18.68
CA VAL A 69 -50.64 -18.72 19.24
C VAL A 69 -50.56 -18.92 20.75
N SER A 70 -51.70 -18.90 21.46
CA SER A 70 -51.75 -19.09 22.92
C SER A 70 -51.06 -20.38 23.37
N ILE A 71 -51.08 -21.42 22.54
CA ILE A 71 -50.42 -22.70 22.79
C ILE A 71 -48.90 -22.53 22.87
N GLU A 72 -48.33 -21.79 21.92
CA GLU A 72 -46.89 -21.51 21.84
C GLU A 72 -46.46 -20.53 22.95
N VAL A 73 -47.26 -19.46 23.17
CA VAL A 73 -46.95 -18.43 24.18
C VAL A 73 -47.05 -18.97 25.60
N LYS A 74 -47.96 -19.92 25.87
CA LYS A 74 -48.06 -20.61 27.17
C LYS A 74 -46.77 -21.32 27.56
N ALA A 75 -45.96 -21.78 26.60
CA ALA A 75 -44.68 -22.40 26.88
C ALA A 75 -43.63 -21.41 27.43
N VAL A 76 -43.85 -20.11 27.25
CA VAL A 76 -42.88 -19.04 27.53
C VAL A 76 -43.37 -18.10 28.64
N LEU A 77 -44.67 -17.82 28.70
CA LEU A 77 -45.27 -16.91 29.68
C LEU A 77 -46.11 -17.63 30.73
N PRO A 78 -45.98 -17.27 32.03
CA PRO A 78 -46.94 -17.65 33.05
C PRO A 78 -48.34 -17.11 32.74
N PHE A 79 -49.37 -17.82 33.19
CA PHE A 79 -50.78 -17.52 32.88
C PHE A 79 -51.17 -16.04 33.07
N GLN A 80 -50.78 -15.42 34.19
CA GLN A 80 -51.10 -14.01 34.47
C GLN A 80 -50.52 -13.06 33.41
N HIS A 81 -49.29 -13.31 32.95
CA HIS A 81 -48.63 -12.51 31.92
C HIS A 81 -49.17 -12.80 30.53
N LEU A 82 -49.59 -14.05 30.26
CA LEU A 82 -50.31 -14.40 29.04
C LEU A 82 -51.64 -13.63 28.97
N MET A 83 -52.38 -13.50 30.07
CA MET A 83 -53.60 -12.71 30.06
C MET A 83 -53.35 -11.21 29.84
N LEU A 84 -52.26 -10.65 30.37
CA LEU A 84 -51.85 -9.27 30.07
C LEU A 84 -51.41 -9.09 28.60
N TRP A 85 -50.75 -10.09 28.02
CA TRP A 85 -50.41 -10.15 26.60
C TRP A 85 -51.68 -10.20 25.72
N ALA A 86 -52.68 -10.99 26.13
CA ALA A 86 -53.97 -11.11 25.48
C ALA A 86 -54.76 -9.79 25.51
N GLU A 87 -54.85 -9.15 26.68
CA GLU A 87 -55.48 -7.82 26.85
C GLU A 87 -54.81 -6.76 25.96
N SER A 88 -53.48 -6.79 25.86
CA SER A 88 -52.73 -5.86 25.01
C SER A 88 -53.08 -6.03 23.53
N GLY A 89 -53.19 -7.27 23.05
CA GLY A 89 -53.62 -7.55 21.67
C GLY A 89 -55.11 -7.31 21.44
N GLU A 90 -55.95 -7.48 22.46
CA GLU A 90 -57.36 -7.12 22.44
C GLU A 90 -57.54 -5.60 22.23
N LEU A 91 -56.74 -4.78 22.93
CA LEU A 91 -56.73 -3.33 22.76
C LEU A 91 -56.31 -2.92 21.33
N LEU A 92 -55.26 -3.56 20.78
CA LEU A 92 -54.87 -3.35 19.38
C LEU A 92 -55.98 -3.76 18.41
N CYS A 93 -56.70 -4.86 18.68
CA CYS A 93 -57.74 -5.39 17.80
C CYS A 93 -58.89 -4.39 17.64
N LYS A 94 -59.17 -3.64 18.70
CA LYS A 94 -60.21 -2.59 18.72
C LYS A 94 -59.86 -1.43 17.80
N GLU A 95 -58.57 -1.12 17.67
CA GLU A 95 -58.07 -0.04 16.80
C GLU A 95 -57.84 -0.51 15.36
N SER A 96 -57.23 -1.68 15.19
CA SER A 96 -57.00 -2.32 13.89
C SER A 96 -56.86 -3.85 14.04
N PRO A 97 -57.83 -4.64 13.54
CA PRO A 97 -57.74 -6.09 13.53
C PRO A 97 -56.48 -6.62 12.82
N ALA A 98 -56.05 -5.96 11.74
CA ALA A 98 -54.87 -6.37 10.98
C ALA A 98 -53.57 -6.20 11.78
N VAL A 99 -53.47 -5.16 12.62
CA VAL A 99 -52.32 -4.92 13.48
C VAL A 99 -52.29 -5.94 14.64
N ALA A 100 -53.46 -6.24 15.21
CA ALA A 100 -53.58 -7.28 16.25
C ALA A 100 -53.22 -8.67 15.72
N VAL A 101 -53.65 -9.03 14.51
CA VAL A 101 -53.23 -10.27 13.83
C VAL A 101 -51.71 -10.35 13.73
N ALA A 102 -51.04 -9.29 13.30
CA ALA A 102 -49.59 -9.25 13.18
C ALA A 102 -48.89 -9.38 14.55
N TYR A 103 -49.38 -8.65 15.56
CA TYR A 103 -48.90 -8.77 16.95
C TYR A 103 -48.99 -10.21 17.46
N PHE A 104 -50.16 -10.86 17.34
CA PHE A 104 -50.34 -12.24 17.78
C PHE A 104 -49.43 -13.19 16.99
N ARG A 105 -49.41 -13.08 15.66
CA ARG A 105 -48.59 -13.94 14.80
C ARG A 105 -47.10 -13.88 15.15
N SER A 106 -46.57 -12.69 15.44
CA SER A 106 -45.16 -12.51 15.80
C SER A 106 -44.84 -12.75 17.27
N SER A 107 -45.86 -12.97 18.12
CA SER A 107 -45.67 -13.13 19.56
C SER A 107 -44.83 -14.35 19.96
N PRO A 108 -45.01 -15.57 19.40
CA PRO A 108 -44.19 -16.73 19.78
C PRO A 108 -42.70 -16.48 19.70
N THR A 109 -42.25 -15.79 18.66
CA THR A 109 -40.83 -15.53 18.38
C THR A 109 -40.30 -14.32 19.14
N CYS A 110 -41.13 -13.32 19.45
CA CYS A 110 -40.70 -12.10 20.14
C CYS A 110 -40.76 -12.23 21.67
N VAL A 111 -41.82 -12.84 22.21
CA VAL A 111 -42.07 -12.94 23.65
C VAL A 111 -41.03 -13.81 24.36
N GLY A 112 -40.43 -14.77 23.67
CA GLY A 112 -39.31 -15.56 24.21
C GLY A 112 -37.98 -14.81 24.33
N VAL A 113 -37.85 -13.68 23.63
CA VAL A 113 -36.63 -12.85 23.64
C VAL A 113 -36.81 -11.62 24.54
N LEU A 114 -38.03 -11.10 24.61
CA LEU A 114 -38.37 -9.94 25.44
C LEU A 114 -38.42 -10.29 26.93
N GLU A 115 -38.02 -9.34 27.77
CA GLU A 115 -38.38 -9.40 29.17
C GLU A 115 -39.90 -9.27 29.34
N ILE A 116 -40.44 -9.96 30.34
CA ILE A 116 -41.89 -10.00 30.60
C ILE A 116 -42.48 -8.59 30.76
N ALA A 117 -41.73 -7.67 31.37
CA ALA A 117 -42.13 -6.27 31.55
C ALA A 117 -42.25 -5.50 30.22
N ASP A 118 -41.49 -5.91 29.20
CA ASP A 118 -41.39 -5.21 27.92
C ASP A 118 -42.39 -5.70 26.88
N VAL A 119 -43.02 -6.88 27.06
CA VAL A 119 -44.05 -7.40 26.14
C VAL A 119 -45.17 -6.38 25.91
N ARG A 120 -45.65 -5.75 26.99
CA ARG A 120 -46.69 -4.71 26.90
C ARG A 120 -46.17 -3.44 26.23
N ASN A 121 -44.92 -3.07 26.49
CA ASN A 121 -44.31 -1.89 25.89
C ASN A 121 -44.08 -2.11 24.38
N TRP A 122 -43.65 -3.30 23.97
CA TRP A 122 -43.54 -3.72 22.56
C TRP A 122 -44.87 -3.63 21.81
N CYS A 123 -45.96 -4.11 22.43
CA CYS A 123 -47.32 -3.93 21.89
C CYS A 123 -47.66 -2.45 21.70
N ARG A 124 -47.37 -1.59 22.70
CA ARG A 124 -47.59 -0.14 22.59
C ARG A 124 -46.73 0.51 21.51
N LEU A 125 -45.48 0.08 21.33
CA LEU A 125 -44.60 0.59 20.26
C LEU A 125 -45.23 0.34 18.89
N GLY A 126 -45.67 -0.88 18.60
CA GLY A 126 -46.33 -1.19 17.34
C GLY A 126 -47.67 -0.47 17.18
N GLY A 127 -48.45 -0.35 18.26
CA GLY A 127 -49.67 0.45 18.28
C GLY A 127 -49.43 1.93 17.96
N SER A 128 -48.33 2.51 18.44
CA SER A 128 -48.00 3.93 18.20
C SER A 128 -47.76 4.28 16.73
N LEU A 129 -47.36 3.30 15.91
CA LEU A 129 -47.19 3.45 14.47
C LEU A 129 -48.52 3.52 13.71
N TYR A 130 -49.61 3.03 14.31
CA TYR A 130 -50.94 3.11 13.74
C TYR A 130 -51.58 4.47 14.01
N GLN A 131 -52.06 5.12 12.95
CA GLN A 131 -52.65 6.47 12.99
C GLN A 131 -54.01 6.51 12.26
N GLY A 132 -54.72 5.37 12.21
CA GLY A 132 -56.06 5.28 11.61
C GLY A 132 -56.11 5.14 10.07
N THR A 133 -54.97 5.03 9.39
CA THR A 133 -54.90 4.88 7.93
C THR A 133 -54.42 3.49 7.52
N TRP A 134 -54.75 3.05 6.30
CA TRP A 134 -54.25 1.79 5.76
C TRP A 134 -52.72 1.77 5.64
N LYS A 135 -52.08 2.91 5.32
CA LYS A 135 -50.60 3.04 5.28
C LYS A 135 -49.98 2.87 6.67
N SER A 136 -50.54 3.53 7.69
CA SER A 136 -50.08 3.38 9.07
C SER A 136 -50.34 1.97 9.62
N SER A 137 -51.43 1.33 9.20
CA SER A 137 -51.71 -0.07 9.54
C SER A 137 -50.66 -1.00 8.92
N ALA A 138 -50.32 -0.79 7.65
CA ALA A 138 -49.29 -1.57 6.97
C ALA A 138 -47.91 -1.39 7.61
N LEU A 139 -47.55 -0.17 8.04
CA LEU A 139 -46.30 0.09 8.76
C LEU A 139 -46.26 -0.61 10.12
N ALA A 140 -47.33 -0.53 10.91
CA ALA A 140 -47.44 -1.21 12.20
C ALA A 140 -47.40 -2.74 12.07
N THR A 141 -48.08 -3.30 11.06
CA THR A 141 -48.00 -4.73 10.72
C THR A 141 -46.58 -5.14 10.36
N LYS A 142 -45.92 -4.40 9.46
CA LYS A 142 -44.51 -4.66 9.09
C LYS A 142 -43.56 -4.60 10.29
N PHE A 143 -43.79 -3.70 11.25
CA PHE A 143 -43.01 -3.65 12.48
C PHE A 143 -43.12 -4.95 13.29
N PHE A 144 -44.34 -5.46 13.48
CA PHE A 144 -44.53 -6.72 14.18
C PHE A 144 -43.90 -7.88 13.42
N ASP A 145 -44.03 -7.94 12.10
CA ASP A 145 -43.40 -8.97 11.27
C ASP A 145 -41.87 -8.93 11.37
N ALA A 146 -41.27 -7.73 11.42
CA ALA A 146 -39.82 -7.52 11.55
C ALA A 146 -39.27 -7.67 12.98
N SER A 147 -40.14 -7.67 14.00
CA SER A 147 -39.74 -7.53 15.42
C SER A 147 -38.79 -8.63 15.89
N ALA A 148 -39.00 -9.89 15.48
CA ALA A 148 -38.15 -10.99 15.90
C ALA A 148 -36.70 -10.86 15.40
N LEU A 149 -36.53 -10.43 14.15
CA LEU A 149 -35.21 -10.20 13.56
C LEU A 149 -34.53 -8.97 14.16
N LEU A 150 -35.29 -7.90 14.43
CA LEU A 150 -34.75 -6.71 15.09
C LEU A 150 -34.31 -7.03 16.54
N LEU A 151 -35.12 -7.76 17.32
CA LEU A 151 -34.79 -8.14 18.70
C LEU A 151 -33.59 -9.08 18.80
N ALA A 152 -33.26 -9.81 17.73
CA ALA A 152 -32.02 -10.58 17.65
C ALA A 152 -30.78 -9.68 17.46
N ALA A 153 -30.96 -8.46 16.93
CA ALA A 153 -29.89 -7.54 16.59
C ALA A 153 -29.75 -6.36 17.58
N VAL A 154 -30.83 -5.91 18.22
CA VAL A 154 -30.83 -4.73 19.11
C VAL A 154 -31.43 -5.04 20.48
N ASN A 155 -31.01 -4.31 21.51
CA ASN A 155 -31.68 -4.37 22.81
C ASN A 155 -33.00 -3.57 22.81
N TYR A 156 -33.82 -3.73 23.86
CA TYR A 156 -35.13 -3.10 23.91
C TYR A 156 -35.09 -1.55 23.83
N ARG A 157 -34.11 -0.92 24.48
CA ARG A 157 -33.93 0.54 24.46
C ARG A 157 -33.55 1.04 23.07
N GLU A 158 -32.68 0.32 22.37
CA GLU A 158 -32.31 0.58 20.98
C GLU A 158 -33.52 0.41 20.05
N LEU A 159 -34.33 -0.65 20.25
CA LEU A 159 -35.58 -0.87 19.52
C LEU A 159 -36.55 0.30 19.70
N GLU A 160 -36.78 0.74 20.94
CA GLU A 160 -37.65 1.88 21.23
C GLU A 160 -37.19 3.15 20.50
N ARG A 161 -35.89 3.46 20.52
CA ARG A 161 -35.33 4.61 19.80
C ARG A 161 -35.47 4.46 18.28
N LEU A 162 -35.20 3.27 17.74
CA LEU A 162 -35.34 2.98 16.31
C LEU A 162 -36.79 3.17 15.85
N ILE A 163 -37.77 2.68 16.60
CA ILE A 163 -39.19 2.85 16.28
C ILE A 163 -39.64 4.30 16.46
N GLY A 164 -39.06 5.04 17.42
CA GLY A 164 -39.21 6.49 17.52
C GLY A 164 -38.76 7.21 16.23
N PHE A 165 -37.62 6.81 15.66
CA PHE A 165 -37.15 7.29 14.35
C PHE A 165 -38.12 6.92 13.23
N VAL A 166 -38.57 5.66 13.14
CA VAL A 166 -39.52 5.20 12.10
C VAL A 166 -40.83 6.00 12.18
N ALA A 167 -41.36 6.21 13.39
CA ALA A 167 -42.55 7.02 13.62
C ALA A 167 -42.35 8.47 13.16
N LYS A 168 -41.17 9.06 13.42
CA LYS A 168 -40.83 10.41 12.96
C LYS A 168 -40.76 10.48 11.43
N LEU A 169 -40.12 9.53 10.80
CA LEU A 169 -39.98 9.47 9.34
C LEU A 169 -41.34 9.26 8.66
N ALA A 170 -42.23 8.46 9.27
CA ALA A 170 -43.59 8.23 8.77
C ALA A 170 -44.45 9.51 8.72
N GLN A 171 -44.15 10.53 9.54
CA GLN A 171 -44.80 11.85 9.44
C GLN A 171 -44.49 12.55 8.11
N ARG A 172 -43.40 12.18 7.43
CA ARG A 172 -42.98 12.71 6.13
C ARG A 172 -43.32 11.74 4.99
N SER A 173 -42.99 10.46 5.14
CA SER A 173 -43.22 9.42 4.13
C SER A 173 -43.32 8.04 4.78
N TYR A 174 -44.50 7.42 4.68
CA TYR A 174 -44.71 6.03 5.11
C TYR A 174 -43.88 5.04 4.28
N ASP A 175 -43.72 5.32 2.98
CA ASP A 175 -43.02 4.41 2.08
C ASP A 175 -41.52 4.35 2.47
N MET A 176 -40.90 5.50 2.77
CA MET A 176 -39.53 5.53 3.29
C MET A 176 -39.39 4.96 4.71
N ALA A 177 -40.39 5.16 5.57
CA ALA A 177 -40.39 4.57 6.91
C ALA A 177 -40.42 3.03 6.86
N GLN A 178 -41.19 2.46 5.93
CA GLN A 178 -41.21 1.03 5.68
C GLN A 178 -39.88 0.53 5.12
N ASP A 179 -39.32 1.22 4.11
CA ASP A 179 -38.01 0.85 3.55
C ASP A 179 -36.89 0.87 4.61
N CYS A 180 -36.86 1.90 5.47
CA CYS A 180 -35.84 1.99 6.52
C CYS A 180 -36.02 0.92 7.62
N LEU A 181 -37.27 0.54 7.92
CA LEU A 181 -37.55 -0.58 8.83
C LEU A 181 -37.07 -1.92 8.25
N GLU A 182 -37.23 -2.13 6.94
CA GLU A 182 -36.71 -3.31 6.24
C GLU A 182 -35.18 -3.32 6.26
N LEU A 183 -34.54 -2.22 5.86
CA LEU A 183 -33.07 -2.08 5.89
C LEU A 183 -32.50 -2.23 7.31
N SER A 184 -33.24 -1.88 8.35
CA SER A 184 -32.79 -2.04 9.74
C SER A 184 -32.53 -3.50 10.12
N GLN A 185 -33.28 -4.45 9.55
CA GLN A 185 -33.06 -5.88 9.80
C GLN A 185 -31.72 -6.36 9.25
N GLU A 186 -31.27 -5.76 8.13
CA GLU A 186 -30.00 -6.11 7.47
C GLU A 186 -28.82 -5.36 8.08
N VAL A 187 -28.99 -4.07 8.41
CA VAL A 187 -27.88 -3.18 8.79
C VAL A 187 -27.47 -3.33 10.26
N PHE A 188 -28.41 -3.41 11.19
CA PHE A 188 -28.11 -3.41 12.63
C PHE A 188 -27.23 -4.58 13.13
N PRO A 189 -27.35 -5.81 12.58
CA PRO A 189 -26.43 -6.90 12.91
C PRO A 189 -24.94 -6.55 12.66
N HIS A 190 -24.65 -5.64 11.73
CA HIS A 190 -23.29 -5.30 11.32
C HIS A 190 -22.71 -4.07 12.02
N LEU A 191 -23.50 -3.31 12.78
CA LEU A 191 -23.04 -2.08 13.43
C LEU A 191 -22.21 -2.31 14.71
N GLY A 192 -22.28 -3.51 15.28
CA GLY A 192 -21.57 -3.86 16.53
C GLY A 192 -22.00 -2.97 17.70
N GLU A 193 -21.03 -2.33 18.35
CA GLU A 193 -21.26 -1.43 19.49
C GLU A 193 -21.79 -0.04 19.07
N ASN A 194 -21.69 0.32 17.78
CA ASN A 194 -21.97 1.66 17.26
C ASN A 194 -23.47 1.91 16.93
N LYS A 195 -24.37 1.06 17.44
CA LYS A 195 -25.81 1.11 17.15
C LYS A 195 -26.44 2.40 17.67
N ASN A 196 -26.00 2.86 18.85
CA ASN A 196 -26.59 4.03 19.50
C ASN A 196 -26.27 5.33 18.78
N GLU A 197 -25.04 5.46 18.29
CA GLU A 197 -24.56 6.58 17.49
C GLU A 197 -25.24 6.59 16.13
N PHE A 198 -25.37 5.42 15.49
CA PHE A 198 -26.10 5.32 14.22
C PHE A 198 -27.58 5.68 14.36
N ILE A 199 -28.27 5.21 15.42
CA ILE A 199 -29.66 5.60 15.71
C ILE A 199 -29.75 7.13 15.92
N SER A 200 -28.78 7.74 16.61
CA SER A 200 -28.76 9.19 16.82
C SER A 200 -28.65 9.95 15.50
N LEU A 201 -27.72 9.54 14.63
CA LEU A 201 -27.54 10.09 13.30
C LEU A 201 -28.83 10.03 12.47
N ILE A 202 -29.45 8.86 12.31
CA ILE A 202 -30.66 8.71 11.48
C ILE A 202 -31.85 9.48 12.06
N MET A 203 -31.93 9.60 13.40
CA MET A 203 -32.96 10.38 14.09
C MET A 203 -32.81 11.89 13.78
N THR A 204 -31.58 12.40 13.80
CA THR A 204 -31.24 13.78 13.42
C THR A 204 -31.56 14.02 11.94
N MET A 205 -31.15 13.12 11.05
CA MET A 205 -31.43 13.20 9.61
C MET A 205 -32.93 13.17 9.30
N ALA A 206 -33.75 12.43 10.05
CA ALA A 206 -35.20 12.40 9.85
C ALA A 206 -35.88 13.78 10.00
N SER A 207 -35.25 14.70 10.74
CA SER A 207 -35.76 16.06 10.94
C SER A 207 -35.32 17.03 9.85
N GLY A 208 -34.10 16.90 9.35
CA GLY A 208 -33.50 17.76 8.31
C GLY A 208 -33.44 17.09 6.93
N SER A 209 -32.51 16.16 6.77
CA SER A 209 -32.12 15.52 5.50
C SER A 209 -32.78 14.14 5.29
N TRP A 210 -34.10 14.04 5.53
CA TRP A 210 -34.83 12.75 5.55
C TRP A 210 -34.74 11.94 4.26
N ARG A 211 -34.45 12.58 3.12
CA ARG A 211 -34.32 11.92 1.81
C ARG A 211 -33.05 11.08 1.67
N GLU A 212 -32.00 11.41 2.42
CA GLU A 212 -30.71 10.69 2.38
C GLU A 212 -30.65 9.51 3.35
N VAL A 213 -31.64 9.39 4.24
CA VAL A 213 -31.62 8.37 5.31
C VAL A 213 -31.49 6.96 4.74
N ARG A 214 -32.18 6.66 3.64
CA ARG A 214 -32.08 5.37 2.97
C ARG A 214 -30.65 5.08 2.49
N GLU A 215 -30.01 6.04 1.81
CA GLU A 215 -28.64 5.92 1.34
C GLU A 215 -27.64 5.78 2.51
N CYS A 216 -27.91 6.45 3.62
CA CYS A 216 -27.14 6.32 4.86
C CYS A 216 -27.20 4.88 5.41
N PHE A 217 -28.38 4.23 5.44
CA PHE A 217 -28.50 2.81 5.79
C PHE A 217 -27.70 1.91 4.86
N GLU A 218 -27.84 2.08 3.55
CA GLU A 218 -27.16 1.28 2.53
C GLU A 218 -25.62 1.43 2.60
N THR A 219 -25.13 2.58 3.08
CA THR A 219 -23.71 2.89 3.16
C THR A 219 -23.08 2.47 4.49
N ALA A 220 -23.73 2.72 5.63
CA ALA A 220 -23.13 2.68 6.96
C ALA A 220 -22.45 1.34 7.31
N ALA A 221 -23.16 0.21 7.16
CA ALA A 221 -22.60 -1.11 7.49
C ALA A 221 -21.36 -1.47 6.67
N ARG A 222 -21.28 -0.98 5.42
CA ARG A 222 -20.15 -1.28 4.51
C ARG A 222 -18.92 -0.45 4.80
N ILE A 223 -19.08 0.76 5.33
CA ILE A 223 -17.99 1.71 5.49
C ILE A 223 -17.35 1.68 6.87
N LEU A 224 -18.08 1.32 7.92
CA LEU A 224 -17.54 1.30 9.28
C LEU A 224 -16.32 0.37 9.43
N PRO A 225 -16.23 -0.79 8.75
CA PRO A 225 -15.02 -1.61 8.78
C PRO A 225 -13.76 -0.90 8.25
N ARG A 226 -13.90 0.16 7.45
CA ARG A 226 -12.78 0.96 6.93
C ARG A 226 -12.14 1.87 7.98
N ILE A 227 -12.79 2.02 9.13
CA ILE A 227 -12.39 2.92 10.21
C ILE A 227 -11.92 2.06 11.38
N GLU A 228 -10.80 2.46 11.99
CA GLU A 228 -10.32 1.95 13.27
C GLU A 228 -11.46 1.79 14.27
N SER A 229 -11.50 0.64 14.95
CA SER A 229 -12.60 0.21 15.81
C SER A 229 -13.01 1.22 16.88
N GLY A 230 -12.06 1.84 17.58
CA GLY A 230 -12.30 2.85 18.60
C GLY A 230 -12.75 4.21 18.07
N GLN A 231 -12.60 4.47 16.77
CA GLN A 231 -12.99 5.73 16.13
C GLN A 231 -14.33 5.68 15.38
N ARG A 232 -14.98 4.51 15.26
CA ARG A 232 -16.27 4.37 14.53
C ARG A 232 -17.39 5.21 15.13
N ALA A 233 -17.55 5.17 16.45
CA ALA A 233 -18.54 5.97 17.19
C ALA A 233 -18.29 7.47 16.99
N HIS A 234 -17.02 7.88 17.02
CA HIS A 234 -16.60 9.26 16.80
C HIS A 234 -16.96 9.73 15.39
N PHE A 235 -16.63 8.94 14.36
CA PHE A 235 -16.98 9.27 12.98
C PHE A 235 -18.49 9.40 12.74
N LEU A 236 -19.31 8.55 13.35
CA LEU A 236 -20.78 8.65 13.28
C LEU A 236 -21.31 9.89 14.01
N THR A 237 -20.71 10.25 15.15
CA THR A 237 -21.04 11.47 15.88
C THR A 237 -20.72 12.72 15.05
N LEU A 238 -19.60 12.72 14.33
CA LEU A 238 -19.23 13.79 13.42
C LEU A 238 -20.23 13.91 12.26
N ALA A 239 -20.69 12.79 11.69
CA ALA A 239 -21.76 12.79 10.69
C ALA A 239 -23.09 13.34 11.23
N GLU A 240 -23.44 13.03 12.48
CA GLU A 240 -24.64 13.54 13.14
C GLU A 240 -24.56 15.07 13.35
N GLN A 241 -23.40 15.57 13.76
CA GLN A 241 -23.16 17.00 13.93
C GLN A 241 -23.25 17.74 12.59
N LEU A 242 -22.65 17.19 11.52
CA LEU A 242 -22.79 17.75 10.16
C LEU A 242 -24.26 17.81 9.73
N SER A 243 -25.04 16.75 9.99
CA SER A 243 -26.49 16.76 9.73
C SER A 243 -27.23 17.82 10.55
N SER A 244 -26.80 18.10 11.77
CA SER A 244 -27.42 19.08 12.68
C SER A 244 -27.18 20.52 12.22
N ASP A 245 -26.00 20.78 11.66
CA ASP A 245 -25.61 22.08 11.09
C ASP A 245 -26.27 22.37 9.72
N GLY A 246 -27.04 21.41 9.19
CA GLY A 246 -27.85 21.57 7.98
C GLY A 246 -27.18 21.11 6.69
N GLU A 247 -26.07 20.37 6.78
CA GLU A 247 -25.43 19.75 5.63
C GLU A 247 -26.35 18.70 4.98
N ARG A 248 -26.44 18.74 3.64
CA ARG A 248 -27.35 17.91 2.84
C ARG A 248 -26.64 16.81 2.05
N ASN A 249 -25.46 16.39 2.50
CA ASN A 249 -24.62 15.39 1.83
C ASN A 249 -23.98 14.46 2.88
N VAL A 250 -24.75 14.04 3.88
CA VAL A 250 -24.22 13.23 4.99
C VAL A 250 -23.84 11.83 4.52
N ALA A 251 -24.63 11.26 3.60
CA ALA A 251 -24.29 9.98 2.97
C ALA A 251 -22.98 10.06 2.16
N GLN A 252 -22.75 11.18 1.46
CA GLN A 252 -21.49 11.43 0.76
C GLN A 252 -20.33 11.57 1.74
N PHE A 253 -20.51 12.29 2.85
CA PHE A 253 -19.50 12.38 3.90
C PHE A 253 -19.11 11.00 4.44
N LEU A 254 -20.10 10.18 4.78
CA LEU A 254 -19.87 8.81 5.23
C LEU A 254 -19.03 8.01 4.20
N LYS A 255 -19.40 8.08 2.92
CA LYS A 255 -18.74 7.34 1.85
C LYS A 255 -17.32 7.83 1.53
N GLU A 256 -17.15 9.13 1.29
CA GLU A 256 -15.88 9.72 0.86
C GLU A 256 -14.93 9.95 2.04
N GLY A 257 -15.45 10.35 3.21
CA GLY A 257 -14.67 10.50 4.43
C GLY A 257 -14.09 9.17 4.92
N SER A 258 -14.89 8.09 4.92
CA SER A 258 -14.37 6.75 5.24
C SER A 258 -13.38 6.23 4.20
N ASN A 259 -13.48 6.65 2.94
CA ASN A 259 -12.51 6.30 1.89
C ASN A 259 -11.18 7.04 2.06
N GLY A 260 -11.20 8.28 2.54
CA GLY A 260 -10.00 9.01 2.94
C GLY A 260 -9.30 8.33 4.11
N LEU A 261 -10.06 7.95 5.14
CA LEU A 261 -9.52 7.22 6.30
C LEU A 261 -8.99 5.83 5.93
N LEU A 262 -9.63 5.10 5.01
CA LEU A 262 -9.17 3.77 4.59
C LEU A 262 -7.74 3.77 4.02
N GLN A 263 -7.32 4.87 3.39
CA GLN A 263 -6.04 4.99 2.69
C GLN A 263 -4.90 5.47 3.59
N VAL A 264 -5.17 5.71 4.88
CA VAL A 264 -4.16 6.14 5.84
C VAL A 264 -4.01 5.10 6.95
N ASP A 265 -2.89 5.16 7.66
CA ASP A 265 -2.67 4.24 8.78
C ASP A 265 -3.76 4.38 9.85
N SER A 266 -4.28 3.23 10.32
CA SER A 266 -5.37 3.17 11.31
C SER A 266 -5.07 3.92 12.62
N GLY A 267 -3.80 3.99 13.04
CA GLY A 267 -3.36 4.72 14.22
C GLY A 267 -3.52 6.23 14.11
N LEU A 268 -3.57 6.78 12.89
CA LEU A 268 -3.74 8.20 12.63
C LEU A 268 -5.21 8.65 12.66
N HIS A 269 -6.17 7.72 12.60
CA HIS A 269 -7.59 8.06 12.50
C HIS A 269 -8.06 8.95 13.66
N ALA A 270 -7.59 8.67 14.87
CA ALA A 270 -7.97 9.44 16.05
C ALA A 270 -7.56 10.92 15.95
N ASP A 271 -6.38 11.20 15.41
CA ASP A 271 -5.87 12.56 15.29
C ASP A 271 -6.51 13.30 14.10
N LEU A 272 -6.75 12.60 12.98
CA LEU A 272 -7.50 13.16 11.85
C LEU A 272 -8.93 13.55 12.21
N LEU A 273 -9.62 12.73 13.02
CA LEU A 273 -10.96 13.08 13.50
C LEU A 273 -10.95 14.24 14.49
N LYS A 274 -9.92 14.38 15.35
CA LYS A 274 -9.76 15.58 16.19
C LYS A 274 -9.58 16.84 15.35
N PHE A 275 -8.83 16.79 14.25
CA PHE A 275 -8.75 17.91 13.33
C PHE A 275 -10.13 18.24 12.73
N ALA A 276 -10.89 17.23 12.32
CA ALA A 276 -12.26 17.41 11.85
C ALA A 276 -13.17 18.07 12.90
N ASP A 277 -13.07 17.70 14.18
CA ASP A 277 -13.82 18.34 15.28
C ASP A 277 -13.51 19.82 15.42
N THR A 278 -12.25 20.21 15.22
CA THR A 278 -11.87 21.63 15.28
C THR A 278 -12.36 22.43 14.08
N LEU A 279 -12.55 21.77 12.93
CA LEU A 279 -12.99 22.36 11.68
C LEU A 279 -14.51 22.54 11.64
N LEU A 280 -15.26 21.58 12.18
CA LEU A 280 -16.72 21.56 12.19
C LEU A 280 -17.38 22.87 12.68
N PRO A 281 -17.06 23.41 13.87
CA PRO A 281 -17.69 24.63 14.37
C PRO A 281 -17.28 25.91 13.61
N VAL A 282 -16.24 25.83 12.78
CA VAL A 282 -15.79 26.97 11.95
C VAL A 282 -16.46 26.92 10.58
N HIS A 283 -16.42 25.76 9.92
CA HIS A 283 -17.06 25.55 8.62
C HIS A 283 -17.29 24.06 8.34
N SER A 284 -18.53 23.60 8.54
CA SER A 284 -18.98 22.21 8.38
C SER A 284 -18.59 21.59 7.04
N ALA A 285 -18.78 22.31 5.93
CA ALA A 285 -18.50 21.77 4.59
C ALA A 285 -17.01 21.50 4.31
N SER A 286 -16.09 22.09 5.08
CA SER A 286 -14.64 21.86 4.93
C SER A 286 -14.20 20.51 5.50
N VAL A 287 -14.98 19.93 6.43
CA VAL A 287 -14.64 18.66 7.10
C VAL A 287 -14.45 17.53 6.10
N LEU A 288 -15.36 17.39 5.14
CA LEU A 288 -15.26 16.36 4.11
C LEU A 288 -14.04 16.59 3.21
N GLU A 289 -13.80 17.83 2.78
CA GLU A 289 -12.69 18.13 1.88
C GLU A 289 -11.33 17.89 2.55
N PHE A 290 -11.22 18.20 3.84
CA PHE A 290 -10.05 17.85 4.62
C PHE A 290 -9.80 16.34 4.64
N LEU A 291 -10.79 15.53 5.07
CA LEU A 291 -10.64 14.07 5.14
C LEU A 291 -10.36 13.41 3.77
N LYS A 292 -10.86 13.99 2.68
CA LYS A 292 -10.54 13.50 1.33
C LYS A 292 -9.09 13.76 0.93
N SER A 293 -8.52 14.84 1.43
CA SER A 293 -7.15 15.26 1.12
C SER A 293 -6.11 14.56 2.01
N THR A 294 -6.50 13.97 3.15
CA THR A 294 -5.54 13.37 4.09
C THR A 294 -4.62 12.31 3.49
N PRO A 295 -5.03 11.41 2.58
CA PRO A 295 -4.11 10.44 1.99
C PRO A 295 -2.98 11.13 1.22
N ARG A 296 -3.34 12.05 0.31
CA ARG A 296 -2.38 12.80 -0.51
C ARG A 296 -1.45 13.69 0.31
N LEU A 297 -1.93 14.19 1.44
CA LEU A 297 -1.12 14.98 2.36
C LEU A 297 -0.13 14.07 3.08
N LEU A 298 -0.61 12.98 3.68
CA LEU A 298 0.23 12.06 4.47
C LEU A 298 1.20 11.23 3.63
N ASP A 299 0.98 11.11 2.31
CA ASP A 299 1.98 10.60 1.37
C ASP A 299 3.20 11.52 1.24
N ARG A 300 3.07 12.81 1.57
CA ARG A 300 4.08 13.85 1.30
C ARG A 300 4.64 14.51 2.56
N ILE A 301 3.89 14.52 3.65
CA ILE A 301 4.21 15.19 4.91
C ILE A 301 3.83 14.33 6.11
N SER A 302 4.57 14.47 7.21
CA SER A 302 4.27 13.81 8.49
C SER A 302 3.01 14.37 9.17
N LEU A 303 2.49 13.66 10.18
CA LEU A 303 1.35 14.13 10.99
C LEU A 303 1.62 15.48 11.69
N GLU A 304 2.84 15.71 12.16
CA GLU A 304 3.22 16.99 12.78
C GLU A 304 3.17 18.14 11.77
N GLN A 305 3.72 17.92 10.57
CA GLN A 305 3.66 18.88 9.47
C GLN A 305 2.22 19.08 8.96
N LEU A 306 1.38 18.04 8.98
CA LEU A 306 -0.05 18.16 8.69
C LEU A 306 -0.71 19.12 9.69
N GLY A 307 -0.33 19.09 10.96
CA GLY A 307 -0.81 20.04 11.98
C GLY A 307 -0.47 21.50 11.63
N ILE A 308 0.73 21.76 11.11
CA ILE A 308 1.15 23.09 10.63
C ILE A 308 0.31 23.51 9.42
N TRP A 309 0.21 22.63 8.41
CA TRP A 309 -0.59 22.89 7.21
C TRP A 309 -2.07 23.12 7.56
N PHE A 310 -2.63 22.35 8.49
CA PHE A 310 -4.00 22.47 8.95
C PHE A 310 -4.25 23.80 9.67
N THR A 311 -3.32 24.24 10.52
CA THR A 311 -3.41 25.52 11.22
C THR A 311 -3.44 26.69 10.25
N GLU A 312 -2.62 26.64 9.19
CA GLU A 312 -2.65 27.64 8.13
C GLU A 312 -4.00 27.61 7.38
N GLY A 313 -4.49 26.41 7.02
CA GLY A 313 -5.79 26.24 6.38
C GLY A 313 -6.94 26.82 7.20
N MET A 314 -6.91 26.63 8.52
CA MET A 314 -7.86 27.21 9.47
C MET A 314 -7.78 28.75 9.51
N ALA A 315 -6.59 29.33 9.39
CA ALA A 315 -6.43 30.78 9.32
C ALA A 315 -7.02 31.33 8.01
N VAL A 316 -6.71 30.70 6.87
CA VAL A 316 -7.28 31.07 5.56
C VAL A 316 -8.79 30.96 5.55
N LEU A 317 -9.34 29.89 6.13
CA LEU A 317 -10.78 29.64 6.21
C LEU A 317 -11.50 30.71 7.02
N LYS A 318 -10.93 31.16 8.15
CA LYS A 318 -11.51 32.24 8.98
C LYS A 318 -11.55 33.59 8.25
N ASP A 319 -10.58 33.84 7.38
CA ASP A 319 -10.52 35.08 6.59
C ASP A 319 -11.44 35.00 5.36
N ASN A 320 -11.47 33.85 4.67
CA ASN A 320 -12.27 33.62 3.47
C ASN A 320 -12.67 32.14 3.35
N ASN A 321 -13.96 31.84 3.50
CA ASN A 321 -14.50 30.49 3.41
C ASN A 321 -14.16 29.78 2.10
N ASP A 322 -14.32 30.44 0.95
CA ASP A 322 -14.03 29.85 -0.37
C ASP A 322 -12.53 29.57 -0.55
N GLY A 323 -11.70 30.49 -0.04
CA GLY A 323 -10.24 30.33 -0.02
C GLY A 323 -9.82 29.15 0.86
N GLY A 324 -10.42 28.99 2.04
CA GLY A 324 -10.17 27.86 2.94
C GLY A 324 -10.65 26.53 2.36
N MET A 325 -11.80 26.50 1.69
CA MET A 325 -12.27 25.31 0.98
C MET A 325 -11.30 24.88 -0.13
N ALA A 326 -10.82 25.83 -0.95
CA ALA A 326 -9.81 25.54 -1.96
C ALA A 326 -8.47 25.11 -1.34
N PHE A 327 -8.12 25.64 -0.17
CA PHE A 327 -6.94 25.23 0.58
C PHE A 327 -7.04 23.77 1.03
N PHE A 328 -8.15 23.37 1.67
CA PHE A 328 -8.37 22.00 2.13
C PHE A 328 -8.52 20.98 1.00
N ARG A 329 -8.91 21.42 -0.20
CA ARG A 329 -8.90 20.61 -1.44
C ARG A 329 -7.53 20.47 -2.10
N ILE A 330 -6.49 21.13 -1.58
CA ILE A 330 -5.16 21.25 -2.22
C ILE A 330 -5.29 21.85 -3.63
N GLN A 331 -6.16 22.85 -3.80
CA GLN A 331 -6.39 23.55 -5.08
C GLN A 331 -5.95 25.01 -5.04
N SER A 332 -5.59 25.52 -3.86
CA SER A 332 -5.06 26.87 -3.71
C SER A 332 -3.55 26.86 -3.86
N THR A 333 -3.00 27.87 -4.55
CA THR A 333 -1.55 28.08 -4.68
C THR A 333 -0.86 28.16 -3.31
N ARG A 334 -1.52 28.73 -2.30
CA ARG A 334 -0.99 28.82 -0.92
C ARG A 334 -0.85 27.43 -0.28
N SER A 335 -1.83 26.54 -0.48
CA SER A 335 -1.80 25.17 0.02
C SER A 335 -0.70 24.34 -0.65
N GLU A 336 -0.59 24.42 -1.98
CA GLU A 336 0.45 23.74 -2.75
C GLU A 336 1.86 24.21 -2.34
N GLN A 337 2.08 25.52 -2.24
CA GLN A 337 3.37 26.09 -1.81
C GLN A 337 3.76 25.68 -0.39
N LEU A 338 2.80 25.66 0.54
CA LEU A 338 3.07 25.23 1.92
C LEU A 338 3.34 23.72 1.98
N LEU A 339 2.57 22.91 1.24
CA LEU A 339 2.82 21.48 1.15
C LEU A 339 4.21 21.20 0.56
N ASP A 340 4.63 21.95 -0.45
CA ASP A 340 5.95 21.85 -1.06
C ASP A 340 7.09 22.28 -0.12
N LEU A 341 6.83 23.25 0.75
CA LEU A 341 7.77 23.68 1.78
C LEU A 341 7.94 22.59 2.85
N LEU A 342 6.84 21.95 3.24
CA LEU A 342 6.82 20.95 4.30
C LEU A 342 7.27 19.57 3.82
N SER A 343 7.07 19.24 2.54
CA SER A 343 7.39 17.92 1.99
C SER A 343 8.89 17.66 1.95
N SER A 344 9.29 16.48 2.42
CA SER A 344 10.65 15.96 2.29
C SER A 344 10.98 15.52 0.87
N VAL A 345 9.97 15.18 0.07
CA VAL A 345 10.10 14.64 -1.28
C VAL A 345 10.61 15.72 -2.25
N VAL A 346 11.60 15.34 -3.06
CA VAL A 346 12.14 16.18 -4.14
C VAL A 346 11.79 15.55 -5.49
N GLU A 347 11.06 16.28 -6.33
CA GLU A 347 10.74 15.87 -7.70
C GLU A 347 11.79 16.42 -8.67
N LEU A 348 12.33 15.56 -9.54
CA LEU A 348 13.37 15.93 -10.51
C LEU A 348 12.95 17.13 -11.36
N ASN A 349 11.72 17.13 -11.88
CA ASN A 349 11.21 18.21 -12.75
C ASN A 349 11.30 19.61 -12.13
N ARG A 350 11.25 19.71 -10.80
CA ARG A 350 11.33 20.99 -10.09
C ARG A 350 12.76 21.49 -9.89
N VAL A 351 13.71 20.56 -9.81
CA VAL A 351 15.14 20.87 -9.60
C VAL A 351 15.98 20.67 -10.86
N LYS A 352 15.36 20.23 -11.97
CA LYS A 352 16.00 19.87 -13.24
C LYS A 352 16.90 20.98 -13.77
N ASP A 353 16.45 22.23 -13.77
CA ASP A 353 17.26 23.34 -14.30
C ASP A 353 18.46 23.66 -13.39
N VAL A 354 18.29 23.53 -12.07
CA VAL A 354 19.39 23.70 -11.11
C VAL A 354 20.41 22.58 -11.28
N LEU A 355 19.96 21.32 -11.38
CA LEU A 355 20.83 20.18 -11.63
C LEU A 355 21.50 20.25 -12.99
N ARG A 356 20.83 20.77 -14.02
CA ARG A 356 21.43 21.02 -15.33
C ARG A 356 22.61 21.99 -15.22
N MET A 357 22.40 23.14 -14.58
CA MET A 357 23.48 24.11 -14.34
C MET A 357 24.61 23.51 -13.49
N TYR A 358 24.26 22.71 -12.48
CA TYR A 358 25.21 22.00 -11.64
C TYR A 358 26.08 21.03 -12.44
N CYS A 359 25.48 20.15 -13.24
CA CYS A 359 26.19 19.19 -14.08
C CYS A 359 27.01 19.86 -15.19
N GLN A 360 26.51 20.96 -15.77
CA GLN A 360 27.26 21.76 -16.74
C GLN A 360 28.51 22.39 -16.12
N ALA A 361 28.40 22.87 -14.88
CA ALA A 361 29.53 23.45 -14.17
C ALA A 361 30.61 22.41 -13.82
N LEU A 362 30.20 21.18 -13.50
CA LEU A 362 31.11 20.06 -13.27
C LEU A 362 31.76 19.59 -14.59
N ALA A 363 30.95 19.14 -15.56
CA ALA A 363 31.45 18.55 -16.81
C ALA A 363 32.25 19.52 -17.71
N GLY A 364 32.10 20.83 -17.52
CA GLY A 364 32.69 21.84 -18.40
C GLY A 364 32.09 21.86 -19.82
N ALA A 365 30.96 21.17 -20.04
CA ALA A 365 30.28 20.99 -21.31
C ALA A 365 28.75 21.13 -21.17
N SER A 366 28.06 21.30 -22.30
CA SER A 366 26.59 21.40 -22.31
C SER A 366 25.94 20.07 -21.97
N MET A 367 25.46 19.93 -20.73
CA MET A 367 24.71 18.78 -20.23
C MET A 367 23.21 19.04 -20.21
N ASP A 368 22.45 18.00 -20.52
CA ASP A 368 21.01 17.91 -20.26
C ASP A 368 20.68 16.90 -19.16
N ILE A 369 19.50 17.07 -18.56
CA ILE A 369 18.99 16.19 -17.51
C ILE A 369 17.66 15.60 -17.96
N ALA A 370 17.50 14.29 -17.84
CA ALA A 370 16.26 13.59 -18.16
C ALA A 370 15.92 12.58 -17.04
N PRO A 371 14.64 12.22 -16.86
CA PRO A 371 14.26 11.15 -15.94
C PRO A 371 14.60 9.77 -16.53
N THR A 372 14.94 8.79 -15.68
CA THR A 372 15.28 7.41 -16.12
C THR A 372 14.18 6.74 -16.95
N HIS A 373 12.89 7.02 -16.71
CA HIS A 373 11.80 6.40 -17.49
C HIS A 373 11.74 6.86 -18.96
N GLU A 374 12.38 7.97 -19.33
CA GLU A 374 12.47 8.40 -20.74
C GLU A 374 13.38 7.48 -21.57
N LEU A 375 14.27 6.70 -20.94
CA LEU A 375 15.10 5.68 -21.61
C LEU A 375 14.25 4.63 -22.34
N VAL A 376 13.05 4.33 -21.80
CA VAL A 376 12.10 3.36 -22.36
C VAL A 376 11.44 3.88 -23.65
N GLN A 377 11.13 5.19 -23.72
CA GLN A 377 10.48 5.78 -24.89
C GLN A 377 11.42 5.92 -26.10
N LYS A 378 12.73 5.97 -25.85
CA LYS A 378 13.76 5.98 -26.90
C LYS A 378 14.08 4.58 -27.45
N SER A 379 13.38 3.52 -27.01
CA SER A 379 13.68 2.13 -27.38
C SER A 379 15.13 1.72 -27.12
N ILE A 380 15.75 2.29 -26.09
CA ILE A 380 17.11 1.92 -25.65
C ILE A 380 16.94 0.68 -24.76
N GLY A 381 16.77 -0.48 -25.39
CA GLY A 381 16.41 -1.76 -24.77
C GLY A 381 17.46 -2.40 -23.84
N TRP A 382 18.41 -1.61 -23.33
CA TRP A 382 19.69 -2.11 -22.78
C TRP A 382 20.05 -1.52 -21.41
N VAL A 383 19.21 -0.64 -20.84
CA VAL A 383 19.41 -0.02 -19.52
C VAL A 383 18.40 -0.60 -18.53
N SER A 384 18.83 -0.87 -17.29
CA SER A 384 17.92 -1.23 -16.22
C SER A 384 16.91 -0.10 -16.04
N ARG A 385 15.62 -0.44 -16.02
CA ARG A 385 14.48 0.50 -16.16
C ARG A 385 14.44 1.64 -15.11
N GLU A 386 15.29 1.56 -14.10
CA GLU A 386 15.22 2.36 -12.87
C GLU A 386 16.57 2.97 -12.45
N ASN A 387 17.70 2.58 -13.06
CA ASN A 387 19.03 2.99 -12.61
C ASN A 387 19.51 4.30 -13.28
N PRO A 388 20.20 5.19 -12.54
CA PRO A 388 20.84 6.37 -13.12
C PRO A 388 21.89 6.00 -14.17
N THR A 389 22.06 6.81 -15.22
CA THR A 389 23.11 6.58 -16.24
C THR A 389 23.42 7.86 -17.04
N THR A 390 24.42 7.84 -17.91
CA THR A 390 24.73 8.94 -18.84
C THR A 390 25.09 8.46 -20.25
N GLU A 391 24.66 9.23 -21.25
CA GLU A 391 24.96 9.04 -22.69
C GLU A 391 26.01 10.05 -23.20
N GLY A 392 26.75 10.70 -22.29
CA GLY A 392 27.78 11.69 -22.59
C GLY A 392 27.29 13.10 -22.89
N SER A 393 26.02 13.28 -23.27
CA SER A 393 25.39 14.61 -23.41
C SER A 393 24.20 14.82 -22.45
N THR A 394 23.65 13.73 -21.92
CA THR A 394 22.48 13.73 -21.04
C THR A 394 22.76 12.84 -19.83
N VAL A 395 22.40 13.31 -18.63
CA VAL A 395 22.37 12.51 -17.40
C VAL A 395 20.93 12.13 -17.10
N TYR A 396 20.69 10.83 -16.92
CA TYR A 396 19.40 10.26 -16.57
C TYR A 396 19.34 10.02 -15.06
N LEU A 397 18.37 10.64 -14.39
CA LEU A 397 18.21 10.60 -12.93
C LEU A 397 16.83 10.06 -12.54
N PRO A 398 16.67 9.49 -11.33
CA PRO A 398 15.36 9.05 -10.84
C PRO A 398 14.34 10.20 -10.86
N PRO A 399 13.04 9.95 -11.12
CA PRO A 399 12.05 11.02 -11.19
C PRO A 399 11.78 11.68 -9.82
N VAL A 400 12.05 10.97 -8.73
CA VAL A 400 11.77 11.39 -7.35
C VAL A 400 12.91 10.94 -6.44
N ALA A 401 13.22 11.75 -5.42
CA ALA A 401 14.07 11.39 -4.28
C ALA A 401 13.31 11.59 -2.96
N ASP A 402 13.14 10.52 -2.20
CA ASP A 402 12.38 10.46 -0.94
C ASP A 402 13.01 9.54 0.14
N GLN A 403 14.27 9.17 -0.03
CA GLN A 403 14.99 8.26 0.88
C GLN A 403 15.18 8.83 2.30
N TYR A 404 15.19 10.16 2.45
CA TYR A 404 15.43 10.85 3.71
C TYR A 404 14.22 11.64 4.20
N ALA A 405 14.15 11.84 5.52
CA ALA A 405 13.10 12.64 6.16
C ALA A 405 13.18 14.15 5.86
N GLY A 406 14.34 14.63 5.37
CA GLY A 406 14.58 16.04 5.09
C GLY A 406 14.76 16.31 3.61
N LYS A 407 14.22 17.45 3.16
CA LYS A 407 14.25 17.87 1.76
C LYS A 407 15.66 18.21 1.28
N GLU A 408 16.50 18.77 2.16
CA GLU A 408 17.88 19.11 1.85
C GLU A 408 18.71 17.85 1.59
N GLU A 409 18.49 16.81 2.39
CA GLU A 409 19.13 15.51 2.24
C GLU A 409 18.70 14.81 0.94
N ASN A 410 17.41 14.82 0.61
CA ASN A 410 16.91 14.26 -0.66
C ASN A 410 17.41 15.03 -1.89
N PHE A 411 17.55 16.36 -1.79
CA PHE A 411 18.23 17.13 -2.84
C PHE A 411 19.74 16.82 -2.88
N GLY A 412 20.34 16.54 -1.72
CA GLY A 412 21.67 16.00 -1.56
C GLY A 412 21.89 14.71 -2.35
N LEU A 413 20.95 13.77 -2.25
CA LEU A 413 20.97 12.50 -3.00
C LEU A 413 21.02 12.74 -4.52
N PHE A 414 20.16 13.63 -5.04
CA PHE A 414 20.21 14.00 -6.47
C PHE A 414 21.58 14.53 -6.89
N LYS A 415 22.19 15.40 -6.08
CA LYS A 415 23.52 15.90 -6.37
C LYS A 415 24.56 14.77 -6.36
N VAL A 416 24.49 13.83 -5.40
CA VAL A 416 25.44 12.70 -5.32
C VAL A 416 25.34 11.84 -6.59
N VAL A 417 24.14 11.39 -6.94
CA VAL A 417 23.91 10.57 -8.14
C VAL A 417 24.39 11.31 -9.39
N ALA A 418 23.98 12.56 -9.56
CA ALA A 418 24.37 13.37 -10.72
C ALA A 418 25.89 13.61 -10.78
N THR A 419 26.53 13.84 -9.63
CA THR A 419 27.99 14.04 -9.57
C THR A 419 28.72 12.77 -9.98
N HIS A 420 28.28 11.60 -9.53
CA HIS A 420 28.89 10.33 -9.91
C HIS A 420 28.77 10.08 -11.42
N GLN A 421 27.59 10.31 -12.00
CA GLN A 421 27.40 10.18 -13.46
C GLN A 421 28.29 11.14 -14.26
N ILE A 422 28.42 12.39 -13.80
CA ILE A 422 29.31 13.37 -14.44
C ILE A 422 30.79 13.03 -14.22
N ALA A 423 31.15 12.42 -13.10
CA ALA A 423 32.52 12.02 -12.81
C ALA A 423 33.08 11.07 -13.88
N HIS A 424 32.25 10.18 -14.44
CA HIS A 424 32.67 9.34 -15.57
C HIS A 424 33.10 10.15 -16.80
N LEU A 425 32.47 11.29 -17.06
CA LEU A 425 32.82 12.19 -18.16
C LEU A 425 34.01 13.07 -17.80
N GLU A 426 33.92 13.77 -16.66
CA GLU A 426 34.92 14.75 -16.24
C GLU A 426 36.28 14.12 -15.93
N PHE A 427 36.29 12.88 -15.41
CA PHE A 427 37.51 12.15 -15.08
C PHE A 427 37.83 11.02 -16.06
N GLY A 428 37.23 11.04 -17.26
CA GLY A 428 37.69 10.31 -18.43
C GLY A 428 37.46 8.80 -18.43
N SER A 429 36.44 8.29 -17.72
CA SER A 429 36.09 6.85 -17.75
C SER A 429 35.79 6.35 -19.16
N PHE A 430 35.16 7.19 -19.98
CA PHE A 430 34.84 6.84 -21.37
C PHE A 430 35.98 7.15 -22.35
N GLU A 431 37.06 7.77 -21.90
CA GLU A 431 38.22 8.14 -22.73
C GLU A 431 39.33 7.09 -22.69
N PHE A 432 39.04 5.88 -22.18
CA PHE A 432 40.00 4.79 -22.15
C PHE A 432 40.58 4.51 -23.53
N ASN A 433 41.91 4.55 -23.58
CA ASN A 433 42.67 4.22 -24.77
C ASN A 433 43.56 3.02 -24.46
N ILE A 434 43.47 1.99 -25.31
CA ILE A 434 44.12 0.72 -25.00
C ILE A 434 45.65 0.77 -25.12
N ASP A 435 46.19 1.69 -25.92
CA ASP A 435 47.62 1.92 -26.12
C ASP A 435 48.23 2.93 -25.13
N LYS A 436 47.39 3.69 -24.42
CA LYS A 436 47.86 4.69 -23.46
C LYS A 436 48.39 4.00 -22.20
N PRO A 437 49.64 4.26 -21.77
CA PRO A 437 50.24 3.57 -20.64
C PRO A 437 49.62 3.97 -19.30
N SER A 438 49.61 3.05 -18.35
CA SER A 438 49.28 3.33 -16.95
C SER A 438 50.32 4.26 -16.32
N THR A 439 49.88 5.09 -15.38
CA THR A 439 50.74 6.00 -14.62
C THR A 439 51.27 5.38 -13.34
N VAL A 440 50.68 4.27 -12.89
CA VAL A 440 50.88 3.66 -11.57
C VAL A 440 51.42 2.25 -11.65
N PHE A 441 50.90 1.47 -12.59
CA PHE A 441 51.18 0.06 -12.74
C PHE A 441 52.06 -0.16 -13.97
N GLN A 442 52.84 -1.23 -13.94
CA GLN A 442 53.51 -1.71 -15.15
C GLN A 442 52.46 -2.25 -16.13
N ASP A 443 52.48 -1.79 -17.39
CA ASP A 443 51.49 -2.21 -18.38
C ASP A 443 51.58 -3.72 -18.70
N LEU A 444 50.51 -4.46 -18.41
CA LEU A 444 50.35 -5.87 -18.77
C LEU A 444 49.57 -6.04 -20.08
N ARG A 445 48.72 -5.05 -20.45
CA ARG A 445 47.92 -5.07 -21.68
C ARG A 445 48.72 -5.42 -22.96
N PRO A 446 49.89 -4.80 -23.26
CA PRO A 446 50.61 -5.09 -24.50
C PRO A 446 51.11 -6.53 -24.58
N ARG A 447 51.47 -7.13 -23.43
CA ARG A 447 51.92 -8.52 -23.35
C ARG A 447 50.76 -9.48 -23.60
N LEU A 448 49.61 -9.25 -22.97
CA LEU A 448 48.38 -10.03 -23.19
C LEU A 448 47.91 -9.98 -24.64
N MET A 449 47.92 -8.79 -25.26
CA MET A 449 47.62 -8.65 -26.69
C MET A 449 48.56 -9.46 -27.59
N SER A 450 49.86 -9.45 -27.28
CA SER A 450 50.84 -10.21 -28.06
C SER A 450 50.60 -11.72 -27.99
N LEU A 451 50.15 -12.23 -26.84
CA LEU A 451 49.81 -13.64 -26.64
C LEU A 451 48.55 -14.01 -27.42
N GLN A 452 47.50 -13.18 -27.37
CA GLN A 452 46.29 -13.38 -28.17
C GLN A 452 46.56 -13.35 -29.66
N PHE A 453 47.39 -12.42 -30.13
CA PHE A 453 47.77 -12.33 -31.54
C PHE A 453 48.52 -13.60 -32.00
N VAL A 454 49.41 -14.13 -31.18
CA VAL A 454 50.12 -15.39 -31.46
C VAL A 454 49.16 -16.59 -31.48
N GLN A 455 48.19 -16.66 -30.56
CA GLN A 455 47.15 -17.71 -30.55
C GLN A 455 46.23 -17.64 -31.78
N ASN A 456 45.75 -16.45 -32.14
CA ASN A 456 44.91 -16.26 -33.32
C ASN A 456 45.67 -16.62 -34.61
N GLN A 457 46.99 -16.39 -34.67
CA GLN A 457 47.85 -16.86 -35.78
C GLN A 457 48.11 -18.37 -35.79
N LEU A 458 48.05 -19.03 -34.64
CA LEU A 458 48.20 -20.49 -34.52
C LEU A 458 46.88 -21.21 -34.88
N GLN A 459 45.72 -20.64 -34.54
CA GLN A 459 44.40 -21.15 -34.94
C GLN A 459 44.09 -20.93 -36.44
N THR A 460 44.59 -19.85 -37.05
CA THR A 460 44.41 -19.57 -38.49
C THR A 460 45.30 -20.40 -39.42
N LYS A 461 46.12 -21.32 -38.91
CA LYS A 461 46.90 -22.24 -39.74
C LYS A 461 46.11 -23.47 -40.25
N ASP A 462 44.91 -23.71 -39.73
CA ASP A 462 44.05 -24.82 -40.20
C ASP A 462 42.87 -24.39 -41.11
N ASP A 463 42.55 -23.09 -41.22
CA ASP A 463 41.40 -22.59 -42.03
C ASP A 463 41.76 -21.52 -43.08
N LEU A 464 42.86 -21.68 -43.81
CA LEU A 464 43.14 -20.83 -44.98
C LEU A 464 42.46 -21.38 -46.24
N MET A 465 41.13 -21.28 -46.36
CA MET A 465 40.40 -21.09 -47.63
C MET A 465 38.91 -20.76 -47.37
N GLU A 466 38.53 -19.49 -47.19
CA GLU A 466 37.39 -18.84 -47.86
C GLU A 466 37.06 -17.46 -47.25
N ASP A 467 36.67 -16.55 -48.14
CA ASP A 467 36.12 -15.20 -47.96
C ASP A 467 37.00 -14.06 -47.41
N GLY A 468 37.57 -13.33 -48.38
CA GLY A 468 38.02 -11.95 -48.23
C GLY A 468 36.85 -10.97 -48.21
N ASN A 469 36.32 -10.69 -47.01
CA ASN A 469 35.47 -9.52 -46.77
C ASN A 469 35.74 -8.85 -45.40
N LEU A 470 37.01 -8.73 -45.01
CA LEU A 470 37.47 -8.07 -43.76
C LEU A 470 37.66 -6.55 -43.94
N GLY A 471 36.67 -5.85 -44.49
CA GLY A 471 36.82 -4.43 -44.88
C GLY A 471 35.90 -3.43 -44.18
N ALA A 472 34.87 -3.88 -43.46
CA ALA A 472 33.81 -3.01 -42.92
C ALA A 472 33.52 -3.16 -41.41
N GLU A 473 34.00 -4.22 -40.75
CA GLU A 473 33.75 -4.46 -39.32
C GLU A 473 34.86 -3.91 -38.38
N GLU A 474 36.08 -3.67 -38.88
CA GLU A 474 37.18 -3.12 -38.06
C GLU A 474 36.93 -1.68 -37.57
N THR A 475 35.99 -0.94 -38.17
CA THR A 475 35.74 0.47 -37.84
C THR A 475 34.84 0.73 -36.64
N LEU A 476 34.16 -0.29 -36.09
CA LEU A 476 33.19 -0.11 -34.98
C LEU A 476 33.67 -0.70 -33.64
N ILE A 477 34.84 -1.31 -33.58
CA ILE A 477 35.38 -1.91 -32.35
C ILE A 477 35.86 -0.80 -31.40
N THR A 478 35.43 -0.86 -30.14
CA THR A 478 35.85 0.10 -29.09
C THR A 478 37.08 -0.40 -28.34
N ASP A 479 37.83 0.53 -27.75
CA ASP A 479 39.06 0.21 -27.03
C ASP A 479 38.72 -0.59 -25.76
N MET A 480 37.58 -0.28 -25.12
CA MET A 480 37.03 -1.06 -24.03
C MET A 480 36.67 -2.49 -24.47
N HIS A 481 36.07 -2.67 -25.65
CA HIS A 481 35.76 -4.00 -26.16
C HIS A 481 37.02 -4.85 -26.36
N LEU A 482 38.08 -4.24 -26.93
CA LEU A 482 39.38 -4.89 -27.06
C LEU A 482 39.97 -5.26 -25.69
N PHE A 483 39.82 -4.40 -24.69
CA PHE A 483 40.34 -4.65 -23.34
C PHE A 483 39.64 -5.82 -22.66
N PHE A 484 38.30 -5.86 -22.65
CA PHE A 484 37.57 -6.96 -22.01
C PHE A 484 37.77 -8.29 -22.73
N ASN A 485 38.03 -8.27 -24.04
CA ASN A 485 38.40 -9.48 -24.78
C ASN A 485 39.79 -10.01 -24.40
N LEU A 486 40.64 -9.26 -23.69
CA LEU A 486 41.90 -9.77 -23.13
C LEU A 486 41.67 -10.79 -22.00
N LEU A 487 40.45 -10.84 -21.43
CA LEU A 487 40.10 -11.65 -20.27
C LEU A 487 39.16 -12.80 -20.69
N ASN A 488 39.44 -14.02 -20.24
CA ASN A 488 38.65 -15.20 -20.60
C ASN A 488 37.21 -15.14 -20.07
N ASP A 489 37.02 -14.72 -18.81
CA ASP A 489 35.72 -14.47 -18.21
C ASP A 489 35.41 -12.96 -18.27
N ARG A 490 34.69 -12.59 -19.34
CA ARG A 490 34.33 -11.20 -19.63
C ARG A 490 33.41 -10.59 -18.57
N GLN A 491 32.52 -11.38 -17.96
CA GLN A 491 31.57 -10.86 -16.96
C GLN A 491 32.31 -10.50 -15.67
N LEU A 492 33.15 -11.41 -15.17
CA LEU A 492 34.00 -11.15 -14.01
C LEU A 492 34.93 -9.95 -14.24
N GLY A 493 35.52 -9.85 -15.44
CA GLY A 493 36.37 -8.72 -15.82
C GLY A 493 35.64 -7.38 -15.81
N LEU A 494 34.40 -7.34 -16.33
CA LEU A 494 33.54 -6.15 -16.32
C LEU A 494 33.14 -5.75 -14.89
N ASP A 495 32.77 -6.71 -14.05
CA ASP A 495 32.33 -6.46 -12.69
C ASP A 495 33.49 -5.90 -11.84
N ILE A 496 34.69 -6.49 -11.96
CA ILE A 496 35.91 -5.96 -11.32
C ILE A 496 36.22 -4.55 -11.84
N PHE A 497 36.21 -4.33 -13.16
CA PHE A 497 36.51 -3.03 -13.74
C PHE A 497 35.55 -1.95 -13.26
N THR A 498 34.26 -2.27 -13.18
CA THR A 498 33.23 -1.34 -12.71
C THR A 498 33.52 -0.92 -11.27
N VAL A 499 33.78 -1.86 -10.36
CA VAL A 499 34.05 -1.55 -8.96
C VAL A 499 35.36 -0.76 -8.77
N VAL A 500 36.40 -1.11 -9.54
CA VAL A 500 37.69 -0.40 -9.56
C VAL A 500 37.52 1.04 -10.04
N GLU A 501 36.80 1.21 -11.14
CA GLU A 501 36.56 2.53 -11.73
C GLU A 501 35.68 3.40 -10.84
N ASP A 502 34.63 2.83 -10.24
CA ASP A 502 33.79 3.52 -9.27
C ASP A 502 34.59 3.98 -8.04
N GLY A 503 35.49 3.12 -7.52
CA GLY A 503 36.37 3.47 -6.40
C GLY A 503 37.32 4.62 -6.74
N ARG A 504 37.86 4.64 -7.97
CA ARG A 504 38.66 5.75 -8.49
C ARG A 504 37.85 7.04 -8.53
N LEU A 505 36.64 6.99 -9.09
CA LEU A 505 35.76 8.14 -9.24
C LEU A 505 35.30 8.69 -7.89
N ASP A 506 34.83 7.85 -6.99
CA ASP A 506 34.42 8.25 -5.65
C ASP A 506 35.54 8.95 -4.88
N THR A 507 36.76 8.40 -4.98
CA THR A 507 37.94 8.99 -4.37
C THR A 507 38.25 10.37 -4.96
N ARG A 508 38.15 10.50 -6.27
CA ARG A 508 38.45 11.74 -6.98
C ARG A 508 37.38 12.81 -6.76
N VAL A 509 36.11 12.46 -6.81
CA VAL A 509 34.96 13.33 -6.50
C VAL A 509 35.10 13.86 -5.07
N GLU A 510 35.39 13.00 -4.11
CA GLU A 510 35.63 13.46 -2.74
C GLU A 510 36.86 14.36 -2.66
N HIS A 511 37.94 14.08 -3.38
CA HIS A 511 39.13 14.93 -3.34
C HIS A 511 38.85 16.34 -3.88
N GLU A 512 38.29 16.44 -5.08
CA GLU A 512 38.09 17.70 -5.82
C GLU A 512 36.91 18.53 -5.27
N TYR A 513 35.80 17.89 -4.90
CA TYR A 513 34.56 18.59 -4.53
C TYR A 513 34.27 18.54 -3.03
N ALA A 514 34.91 19.42 -2.26
CA ALA A 514 34.71 19.49 -0.81
C ALA A 514 33.24 19.70 -0.38
N GLY A 515 32.44 20.40 -1.19
CA GLY A 515 31.05 20.74 -0.87
C GLY A 515 30.05 19.57 -0.93
N ILE A 516 30.36 18.48 -1.66
CA ILE A 516 29.46 17.32 -1.77
C ILE A 516 29.79 16.22 -0.75
N ARG A 517 30.99 16.24 -0.15
CA ARG A 517 31.54 15.16 0.71
C ARG A 517 30.58 14.67 1.79
N SER A 518 29.88 15.57 2.48
CA SER A 518 28.97 15.18 3.57
C SER A 518 27.80 14.34 3.05
N HIS A 519 27.18 14.75 1.94
CA HIS A 519 26.12 13.98 1.29
C HIS A 519 26.67 12.70 0.67
N TYR A 520 27.84 12.75 0.03
CA TYR A 520 28.48 11.61 -0.63
C TYR A 520 28.79 10.47 0.36
N ARG A 521 29.42 10.80 1.49
CA ARG A 521 29.73 9.83 2.55
C ARG A 521 28.49 9.22 3.18
N ARG A 522 27.44 10.02 3.37
CA ARG A 522 26.17 9.54 3.89
C ARG A 522 25.56 8.51 2.94
N VAL A 523 25.46 8.84 1.65
CA VAL A 523 24.94 7.92 0.63
C VAL A 523 25.79 6.65 0.52
N GLN A 524 27.11 6.75 0.64
CA GLN A 524 28.00 5.58 0.69
C GLN A 524 27.75 4.69 1.92
N GLN A 525 27.58 5.29 3.11
CA GLN A 525 27.25 4.57 4.34
C GLN A 525 25.89 3.87 4.25
N ASP A 526 24.89 4.56 3.69
CA ASP A 526 23.56 3.99 3.48
C ASP A 526 23.65 2.81 2.48
N SER A 527 24.37 2.98 1.37
CA SER A 527 24.63 1.91 0.38
C SER A 527 25.37 0.72 1.00
N LEU A 528 26.28 0.97 1.95
CA LEU A 528 27.00 -0.08 2.67
C LEU A 528 26.07 -0.89 3.59
N SER A 529 25.09 -0.23 4.20
CA SER A 529 24.11 -0.89 5.09
C SER A 529 23.11 -1.79 4.36
N GLU A 530 22.92 -1.56 3.06
CA GLU A 530 22.04 -2.33 2.18
C GLU A 530 22.74 -3.51 1.48
N ARG A 531 24.07 -3.67 1.69
CA ARG A 531 24.86 -4.75 1.08
C ARG A 531 24.46 -6.14 1.62
N PRO A 532 24.58 -7.19 0.79
CA PRO A 532 24.29 -8.55 1.23
C PRO A 532 25.32 -9.00 2.27
N ASP A 533 24.94 -9.94 3.15
CA ASP A 533 25.92 -10.55 4.05
C ASP A 533 26.98 -11.30 3.22
N ILE A 534 28.22 -10.83 3.25
CA ILE A 534 29.33 -11.38 2.46
C ILE A 534 29.53 -12.88 2.73
N ARG A 535 29.16 -13.37 3.92
CA ARG A 535 29.32 -14.76 4.34
C ARG A 535 28.34 -15.72 3.68
N THR A 536 27.32 -15.21 3.00
CA THR A 536 26.36 -16.02 2.24
C THR A 536 26.74 -16.14 0.77
N LEU A 537 27.86 -15.54 0.35
CA LEU A 537 28.31 -15.53 -1.04
C LEU A 537 29.36 -16.63 -1.27
N PRO A 538 29.40 -17.24 -2.48
CA PRO A 538 30.49 -18.11 -2.89
C PRO A 538 31.82 -17.35 -2.98
N ALA A 539 32.93 -18.09 -3.06
CA ALA A 539 34.28 -17.55 -2.94
C ALA A 539 34.59 -16.37 -3.90
N ARG A 540 34.22 -16.45 -5.19
CA ARG A 540 34.51 -15.39 -6.16
C ARG A 540 33.64 -14.16 -5.90
N GLU A 541 32.34 -14.35 -5.71
CA GLU A 541 31.38 -13.29 -5.38
C GLU A 541 31.75 -12.57 -4.09
N ALA A 542 32.20 -13.30 -3.07
CA ALA A 542 32.67 -12.72 -1.81
C ALA A 542 33.88 -11.79 -2.01
N LEU A 543 34.82 -12.15 -2.89
CA LEU A 543 36.00 -11.32 -3.16
C LEU A 543 35.68 -10.10 -4.06
N VAL A 544 34.71 -10.22 -4.96
CA VAL A 544 34.18 -9.06 -5.68
C VAL A 544 33.37 -8.15 -4.73
N GLU A 545 32.59 -8.72 -3.81
CA GLU A 545 31.88 -7.96 -2.77
C GLU A 545 32.83 -7.27 -1.80
N LEU A 546 33.98 -7.88 -1.48
CA LEU A 546 35.06 -7.24 -0.72
C LEU A 546 35.52 -5.96 -1.42
N LEU A 547 35.72 -5.98 -2.74
CA LEU A 547 36.07 -4.78 -3.52
C LEU A 547 34.97 -3.73 -3.45
N VAL A 548 33.69 -4.13 -3.53
CA VAL A 548 32.57 -3.19 -3.42
C VAL A 548 32.60 -2.52 -2.04
N ARG A 549 32.78 -3.28 -0.97
CA ARG A 549 32.85 -2.78 0.41
C ARG A 549 34.05 -1.86 0.64
N LEU A 550 35.22 -2.21 0.10
CA LEU A 550 36.41 -1.35 0.11
C LEU A 550 36.16 -0.05 -0.67
N SER A 551 35.49 -0.13 -1.83
CA SER A 551 35.12 1.05 -2.63
C SER A 551 34.16 1.99 -1.88
N LEU A 552 33.33 1.44 -0.99
CA LEU A 552 32.42 2.17 -0.11
C LEU A 552 33.07 2.59 1.23
N ARG A 553 34.38 2.38 1.38
CA ARG A 553 35.19 2.76 2.56
C ARG A 553 34.75 2.06 3.85
N GLN A 554 34.37 0.80 3.74
CA GLN A 554 34.28 -0.04 4.92
C GLN A 554 35.70 -0.35 5.42
N ASP A 555 36.06 0.18 6.59
CA ASP A 555 37.40 0.02 7.18
C ASP A 555 37.47 -1.08 8.26
N SER A 556 36.32 -1.66 8.65
CA SER A 556 36.21 -2.69 9.69
C SER A 556 35.15 -3.73 9.34
N ASP A 557 35.18 -4.89 10.01
CA ASP A 557 34.22 -5.99 9.81
C ASP A 557 34.22 -6.50 8.35
N LEU A 558 35.42 -6.61 7.77
CA LEU A 558 35.65 -7.08 6.41
C LEU A 558 35.94 -8.58 6.45
N PHE A 559 34.88 -9.38 6.40
CA PHE A 559 35.03 -10.83 6.41
C PHE A 559 35.53 -11.35 5.06
N ILE A 560 36.51 -12.25 5.12
CA ILE A 560 37.08 -12.92 3.96
C ILE A 560 37.14 -14.44 4.20
N PRO A 561 37.11 -15.26 3.13
CA PRO A 561 37.34 -16.69 3.26
C PRO A 561 38.77 -16.96 3.74
N SER A 562 38.91 -17.75 4.81
CA SER A 562 40.20 -18.01 5.47
C SER A 562 41.20 -18.73 4.55
N ALA A 563 40.70 -19.53 3.61
CA ALA A 563 41.52 -20.23 2.63
C ALA A 563 42.16 -19.27 1.60
N TYR A 564 41.55 -18.11 1.36
CA TYR A 564 41.94 -17.15 0.31
C TYR A 564 42.46 -15.83 0.90
N LYS A 565 43.07 -15.90 2.09
CA LYS A 565 43.55 -14.72 2.83
C LYS A 565 44.60 -13.93 2.06
N ASP A 566 45.57 -14.62 1.48
CA ASP A 566 46.70 -13.96 0.82
C ASP A 566 46.26 -13.32 -0.51
N GLU A 567 45.30 -13.94 -1.19
CA GLU A 567 44.59 -13.44 -2.36
C GLU A 567 43.79 -12.18 -2.02
N ALA A 568 42.99 -12.21 -0.95
CA ALA A 568 42.22 -11.05 -0.48
C ALA A 568 43.13 -9.86 -0.13
N ARG A 569 44.28 -10.12 0.49
CA ARG A 569 45.32 -9.10 0.76
C ARG A 569 45.96 -8.58 -0.52
N ALA A 570 46.24 -9.44 -1.49
CA ALA A 570 46.77 -9.03 -2.78
C ALA A 570 45.79 -8.09 -3.51
N ILE A 571 44.51 -8.46 -3.53
CA ILE A 571 43.42 -7.66 -4.09
C ILE A 571 43.34 -6.30 -3.38
N THR A 572 43.34 -6.29 -2.04
CA THR A 572 43.27 -5.07 -1.23
C THR A 572 44.44 -4.13 -1.49
N ARG A 573 45.68 -4.65 -1.57
CA ARG A 573 46.88 -3.85 -1.91
C ARG A 573 46.81 -3.21 -3.30
N VAL A 574 46.32 -3.95 -4.30
CA VAL A 574 46.15 -3.41 -5.66
C VAL A 574 45.06 -2.33 -5.66
N PHE A 575 43.93 -2.61 -5.03
CA PHE A 575 42.79 -1.68 -4.96
C PHE A 575 43.14 -0.39 -4.19
N ALA A 576 43.85 -0.48 -3.07
CA ALA A 576 44.28 0.67 -2.28
C ALA A 576 45.13 1.67 -3.09
N ARG A 577 45.90 1.20 -4.07
CA ARG A 577 46.65 2.09 -4.98
C ARG A 577 45.74 2.84 -5.94
N VAL A 578 44.61 2.27 -6.33
CA VAL A 578 43.62 2.94 -7.21
C VAL A 578 42.92 4.08 -6.46
N LEU A 579 42.81 3.99 -5.13
CA LEU A 579 42.21 5.02 -4.26
C LEU A 579 43.13 6.25 -4.07
N SER A 580 43.66 6.78 -5.18
CA SER A 580 44.43 8.01 -5.23
C SER A 580 43.82 8.99 -6.24
N PRO A 581 43.78 10.31 -5.96
CA PRO A 581 43.13 11.30 -6.83
C PRO A 581 43.74 11.43 -8.24
N SER A 582 45.01 11.03 -8.41
CA SER A 582 45.74 11.20 -9.68
C SER A 582 45.52 10.08 -10.70
N MET A 583 44.79 9.02 -10.33
CA MET A 583 44.68 7.82 -11.16
C MET A 583 43.79 8.07 -12.38
N THR A 584 44.14 7.42 -13.49
CA THR A 584 43.41 7.44 -14.76
C THR A 584 42.62 6.14 -14.97
N VAL A 585 41.75 6.12 -15.98
CA VAL A 585 41.02 4.91 -16.36
C VAL A 585 41.95 3.79 -16.84
N GLU A 586 43.13 4.13 -17.38
CA GLU A 586 44.17 3.14 -17.72
C GLU A 586 44.76 2.47 -16.47
N ASP A 587 44.87 3.20 -15.36
CA ASP A 587 45.26 2.61 -14.07
C ASP A 587 44.19 1.66 -13.54
N SER A 588 42.90 2.00 -13.71
CA SER A 588 41.79 1.10 -13.40
C SER A 588 41.88 -0.19 -14.22
N ALA A 589 42.16 -0.09 -15.53
CA ALA A 589 42.30 -1.26 -16.40
C ALA A 589 43.46 -2.18 -15.97
N GLU A 590 44.63 -1.62 -15.63
CA GLU A 590 45.78 -2.40 -15.16
C GLU A 590 45.59 -3.00 -13.76
N ALA A 591 44.87 -2.32 -12.88
CA ALA A 591 44.44 -2.86 -11.59
C ALA A 591 43.45 -4.02 -11.79
N THR A 592 42.48 -3.87 -12.69
CA THR A 592 41.51 -4.92 -13.05
C THR A 592 42.21 -6.19 -13.53
N ILE A 593 43.21 -6.11 -14.40
CA ILE A 593 43.96 -7.30 -14.86
C ILE A 593 44.57 -8.06 -13.67
N ARG A 594 45.18 -7.34 -12.72
CA ARG A 594 45.82 -7.94 -11.55
C ARG A 594 44.82 -8.59 -10.61
N ILE A 595 43.70 -7.91 -10.34
CA ILE A 595 42.63 -8.42 -9.48
C ILE A 595 41.96 -9.63 -10.14
N TYR A 596 41.66 -9.54 -11.43
CA TYR A 596 41.09 -10.62 -12.22
C TYR A 596 42.00 -11.86 -12.22
N ALA A 597 43.31 -11.68 -12.41
CA ALA A 597 44.28 -12.76 -12.37
C ALA A 597 44.22 -13.54 -11.04
N VAL A 598 43.98 -12.85 -9.92
CA VAL A 598 43.83 -13.49 -8.61
C VAL A 598 42.47 -14.18 -8.47
N ILE A 599 41.35 -13.50 -8.76
CA ILE A 599 40.01 -14.07 -8.51
C ILE A 599 39.69 -15.23 -9.45
N SER A 600 40.12 -15.16 -10.72
CA SER A 600 39.87 -16.22 -11.71
C SER A 600 40.55 -17.57 -11.40
N GLN A 601 41.55 -17.59 -10.52
CA GLN A 601 42.21 -18.80 -10.04
C GLN A 601 41.41 -19.56 -8.99
N ILE A 602 40.53 -18.86 -8.30
CA ILE A 602 39.81 -19.38 -7.14
C ILE A 602 38.64 -20.22 -7.64
N PRO A 603 38.44 -21.46 -7.16
CA PRO A 603 37.24 -22.22 -7.47
C PRO A 603 36.02 -21.51 -6.86
N ASN A 604 34.91 -21.42 -7.60
CA ASN A 604 33.73 -20.79 -7.06
C ASN A 604 32.92 -21.77 -6.21
N GLU A 605 33.19 -21.79 -4.91
CA GLU A 605 32.64 -22.73 -3.95
C GLU A 605 31.96 -22.01 -2.78
N GLU A 606 30.96 -22.66 -2.16
CA GLU A 606 30.39 -22.20 -0.91
C GLU A 606 31.41 -22.32 0.23
N ILE A 607 31.59 -21.25 1.00
CA ILE A 607 32.52 -21.23 2.13
C ILE A 607 31.80 -21.64 3.41
N PRO A 608 32.31 -22.65 4.15
CA PRO A 608 31.72 -23.04 5.43
C PRO A 608 31.62 -21.88 6.43
N PRO A 609 30.58 -21.81 7.28
CA PRO A 609 30.39 -20.69 8.21
C PRO A 609 31.55 -20.44 9.19
N ASP A 610 32.34 -21.47 9.50
CA ASP A 610 33.48 -21.40 10.41
C ASP A 610 34.78 -20.95 9.72
N ASP A 611 34.82 -20.90 8.38
CA ASP A 611 36.01 -20.61 7.58
C ASP A 611 36.08 -19.14 7.14
N TRP A 612 35.53 -18.23 7.95
CA TRP A 612 35.57 -16.79 7.72
C TRP A 612 36.44 -16.10 8.76
N GLU A 613 37.27 -15.16 8.32
CA GLU A 613 38.11 -14.34 9.20
C GLU A 613 38.00 -12.86 8.84
N ASP A 614 38.29 -11.99 9.82
CA ASP A 614 38.28 -10.54 9.63
C ASP A 614 39.62 -10.06 9.04
N LEU A 615 39.55 -9.27 7.97
CA LEU A 615 40.69 -8.71 7.30
C LEU A 615 41.16 -7.43 8.01
N ASP A 616 42.29 -7.51 8.70
CA ASP A 616 42.95 -6.33 9.29
C ASP A 616 43.67 -5.51 8.21
N THR A 617 43.00 -4.46 7.74
CA THR A 617 43.51 -3.50 6.75
C THR A 617 44.54 -2.51 7.33
N SER A 618 44.70 -2.45 8.66
CA SER A 618 45.57 -1.48 9.34
C SER A 618 47.06 -1.86 9.34
N GLN A 619 47.40 -3.11 9.02
CA GLN A 619 48.77 -3.65 9.05
C GLN A 619 49.47 -3.66 7.67
N GLU A 620 48.84 -3.13 6.62
CA GLU A 620 49.29 -3.32 5.23
C GLU A 620 50.34 -2.31 4.71
N GLU A 621 51.05 -1.58 5.58
CA GLU A 621 52.10 -0.63 5.17
C GLU A 621 53.49 -1.27 4.87
N SER A 622 53.61 -2.60 4.79
CA SER A 622 54.92 -3.23 4.56
C SER A 622 55.21 -3.57 3.10
N GLU A 623 56.25 -2.91 2.57
CA GLU A 623 56.95 -3.15 1.31
C GLU A 623 56.92 -4.62 0.82
N GLY A 624 56.16 -4.87 -0.23
CA GLY A 624 56.28 -6.07 -1.07
C GLY A 624 56.41 -5.64 -2.53
N THR A 625 57.56 -5.92 -3.14
CA THR A 625 57.75 -5.77 -4.59
C THR A 625 56.67 -6.55 -5.32
N GLU A 626 56.01 -5.92 -6.30
CA GLU A 626 55.07 -6.59 -7.20
C GLU A 626 55.75 -7.82 -7.82
N ASP A 627 55.34 -9.02 -7.43
CA ASP A 627 55.77 -10.26 -8.08
C ASP A 627 54.98 -10.42 -9.40
N THR A 628 55.14 -9.44 -10.31
CA THR A 628 54.47 -9.38 -11.62
C THR A 628 54.86 -10.55 -12.52
N SER A 629 55.99 -11.20 -12.26
CA SER A 629 56.42 -12.40 -13.00
C SER A 629 55.48 -13.57 -12.78
N ASN A 630 55.10 -13.86 -11.52
CA ASN A 630 54.27 -15.02 -11.20
C ASN A 630 52.83 -14.84 -11.71
N LEU A 631 52.32 -13.61 -11.68
CA LEU A 631 51.01 -13.25 -12.23
C LEU A 631 50.97 -13.41 -13.76
N MET A 632 52.06 -13.04 -14.45
CA MET A 632 52.12 -13.17 -15.92
C MET A 632 52.27 -14.61 -16.39
N ASP A 633 53.10 -15.41 -15.71
CA ASP A 633 53.27 -16.83 -16.06
C ASP A 633 51.92 -17.58 -15.94
N PHE A 634 51.08 -17.17 -14.97
CA PHE A 634 49.73 -17.71 -14.82
C PHE A 634 48.77 -17.27 -15.93
N LEU A 635 48.69 -15.96 -16.22
CA LEU A 635 47.80 -15.47 -17.29
C LEU A 635 48.17 -16.10 -18.65
N GLU A 636 49.46 -16.33 -18.90
CA GLU A 636 49.95 -17.07 -20.07
C GLU A 636 49.47 -18.53 -20.11
N GLN A 637 49.49 -19.23 -18.96
CA GLN A 637 49.02 -20.61 -18.86
C GLN A 637 47.50 -20.73 -19.06
N GLN A 638 46.70 -19.84 -18.44
CA GLN A 638 45.24 -19.84 -18.56
C GLN A 638 44.77 -19.61 -20.00
N MET A 639 45.45 -18.73 -20.73
CA MET A 639 45.18 -18.51 -22.15
C MET A 639 45.53 -19.76 -22.98
N GLN A 640 46.62 -20.47 -22.68
CA GLN A 640 47.00 -21.71 -23.37
C GLN A 640 46.00 -22.85 -23.11
N GLU A 641 45.59 -23.05 -21.86
CA GLU A 641 44.66 -24.13 -21.45
C GLU A 641 43.24 -23.95 -22.02
N SER A 642 42.77 -22.72 -22.25
CA SER A 642 41.48 -22.48 -22.92
C SER A 642 41.39 -22.99 -24.37
N SER A 643 42.50 -23.46 -24.95
CA SER A 643 42.59 -23.98 -26.32
C SER A 643 42.44 -25.52 -26.41
N GLU A 644 42.59 -26.24 -25.30
CA GLU A 644 42.62 -27.71 -25.26
C GLU A 644 41.66 -28.23 -24.17
N GLU A 645 40.58 -28.88 -24.61
CA GLU A 645 39.63 -29.74 -23.86
C GLU A 645 38.32 -29.14 -23.29
N GLY A 646 37.24 -29.89 -23.61
CA GLY A 646 35.92 -29.79 -23.00
C GLY A 646 35.89 -30.39 -21.59
N LEU A 647 35.11 -29.71 -20.76
CA LEU A 647 35.03 -29.80 -19.30
C LEU A 647 34.72 -31.21 -18.75
N ALA A 648 35.46 -31.58 -17.70
CA ALA A 648 34.96 -32.46 -16.65
C ALA A 648 34.09 -31.62 -15.68
N GLU A 649 32.86 -32.08 -15.41
CA GLU A 649 31.97 -31.46 -14.41
C GLU A 649 32.62 -31.49 -13.02
N SER A 650 33.06 -30.33 -12.53
CA SER A 650 33.37 -30.09 -11.12
C SER A 650 32.16 -29.48 -10.41
N ASP A 651 31.99 -29.79 -9.12
CA ASP A 651 30.98 -29.24 -8.19
C ASP A 651 31.13 -27.71 -7.92
N GLN A 652 31.48 -26.90 -8.93
CA GLN A 652 31.67 -25.45 -8.83
C GLN A 652 30.37 -24.70 -9.17
N GLU A 653 30.04 -23.67 -8.40
CA GLU A 653 28.90 -22.80 -8.69
C GLU A 653 29.23 -21.83 -9.85
N SER A 654 28.22 -21.50 -10.66
CA SER A 654 28.36 -20.49 -11.71
C SER A 654 28.49 -19.10 -11.10
N TYR A 655 29.46 -18.31 -11.55
CA TYR A 655 29.65 -16.92 -11.13
C TYR A 655 28.42 -16.05 -11.41
N SER A 656 28.08 -15.17 -10.47
CA SER A 656 27.03 -14.15 -10.57
C SER A 656 27.54 -12.76 -10.22
N SER A 657 27.05 -11.74 -10.94
CA SER A 657 27.44 -10.35 -10.70
C SER A 657 27.00 -9.85 -9.33
N PRO A 658 27.78 -8.95 -8.70
CA PRO A 658 27.44 -8.39 -7.40
C PRO A 658 26.15 -7.55 -7.45
N GLN A 659 25.51 -7.35 -6.30
CA GLN A 659 24.40 -6.41 -6.18
C GLN A 659 24.86 -5.00 -6.57
N ASP A 660 24.06 -4.29 -7.37
CA ASP A 660 24.35 -2.91 -7.80
C ASP A 660 24.46 -1.95 -6.61
N VAL A 661 25.25 -0.88 -6.78
CA VAL A 661 25.30 0.25 -5.85
C VAL A 661 24.39 1.36 -6.38
N GLY A 662 23.24 1.56 -5.73
CA GLY A 662 22.13 2.33 -6.30
C GLY A 662 22.46 3.75 -6.79
N TYR A 663 23.32 4.50 -6.09
CA TYR A 663 23.67 5.87 -6.52
C TYR A 663 24.67 5.92 -7.69
N ARG A 664 25.43 4.83 -7.91
CA ARG A 664 26.42 4.72 -8.99
C ARG A 664 25.77 4.37 -10.33
N GLY A 665 24.63 3.70 -10.28
CA GLY A 665 23.80 3.43 -11.45
C GLY A 665 24.47 2.51 -12.48
N ASP A 666 24.01 2.57 -13.73
CA ASP A 666 24.48 1.67 -14.80
C ASP A 666 25.70 2.27 -15.51
N PHE A 667 26.84 1.57 -15.42
CA PHE A 667 28.06 1.90 -16.14
C PHE A 667 28.27 0.96 -17.34
N LYS A 668 28.26 1.53 -18.57
CA LYS A 668 28.42 0.78 -19.84
C LYS A 668 29.48 1.44 -20.74
N PRO A 669 30.77 1.27 -20.45
CA PRO A 669 31.84 2.05 -21.07
C PRO A 669 31.99 1.78 -22.58
N GLU A 670 31.80 0.54 -23.04
CA GLU A 670 31.87 0.18 -24.47
C GLU A 670 30.80 0.91 -25.30
N LEU A 671 29.57 0.95 -24.81
CA LEU A 671 28.45 1.55 -25.53
C LEU A 671 28.65 3.07 -25.69
N VAL A 672 29.08 3.75 -24.63
CA VAL A 672 29.35 5.19 -24.67
C VAL A 672 30.51 5.51 -25.60
N GLN A 673 31.57 4.69 -25.61
CA GLN A 673 32.66 4.81 -26.59
C GLN A 673 32.17 4.62 -28.02
N LEU A 674 31.31 3.62 -28.28
CA LEU A 674 30.73 3.37 -29.60
C LEU A 674 29.89 4.56 -30.07
N LEU A 675 28.97 5.05 -29.24
CA LEU A 675 28.14 6.23 -29.52
C LEU A 675 29.00 7.47 -29.80
N THR A 676 30.10 7.63 -29.07
CA THR A 676 31.03 8.74 -29.28
C THR A 676 31.76 8.62 -30.61
N LYS A 677 32.23 7.42 -30.99
CA LYS A 677 32.84 7.16 -32.31
C LYS A 677 31.83 7.43 -33.45
N LEU A 678 30.58 6.98 -33.31
CA LEU A 678 29.51 7.21 -34.28
C LEU A 678 29.17 8.71 -34.46
N LYS A 679 29.08 9.47 -33.36
CA LYS A 679 28.87 10.94 -33.39
C LYS A 679 30.04 11.70 -34.04
N GLN A 680 31.25 11.14 -34.01
CA GLN A 680 32.43 11.74 -34.65
C GLN A 680 32.55 11.38 -36.13
N SER A 681 32.08 10.19 -36.55
CA SER A 681 32.11 9.73 -37.94
C SER A 681 31.00 10.33 -38.81
N ASP A 682 29.80 10.53 -38.25
CA ASP A 682 28.67 11.15 -38.94
C ASP A 682 28.35 12.52 -38.34
N GLY A 683 28.51 13.58 -39.14
CA GLY A 683 27.98 14.91 -38.82
C GLY A 683 26.45 14.98 -38.93
N ALA A 684 25.71 14.08 -38.27
CA ALA A 684 24.25 13.96 -38.37
C ALA A 684 23.57 13.69 -37.01
N SER A 685 22.30 14.12 -36.92
CA SER A 685 21.45 14.19 -35.71
C SER A 685 21.06 12.84 -35.10
N ASP A 686 20.79 12.85 -33.77
CA ASP A 686 20.41 11.76 -32.85
C ASP A 686 19.52 10.60 -33.36
N GLN A 687 18.77 10.77 -34.46
CA GLN A 687 17.85 9.76 -34.99
C GLN A 687 18.53 8.63 -35.80
N SER A 688 19.70 8.83 -36.40
CA SER A 688 20.37 7.78 -37.18
C SER A 688 21.13 6.76 -36.31
N THR A 689 21.54 7.17 -35.11
CA THR A 689 22.23 6.33 -34.12
C THR A 689 21.35 5.23 -33.55
N THR A 690 20.02 5.39 -33.52
CA THR A 690 19.10 4.44 -32.87
C THR A 690 18.80 3.19 -33.70
N GLU A 691 18.90 3.26 -35.03
CA GLU A 691 18.62 2.11 -35.92
C GLU A 691 19.81 1.13 -36.02
N LEU A 692 21.05 1.59 -35.85
CA LEU A 692 22.26 0.75 -35.92
C LEU A 692 22.51 -0.11 -34.66
N ILE A 693 21.90 0.24 -33.52
CA ILE A 693 22.09 -0.43 -32.22
C ILE A 693 21.24 -1.71 -32.11
N GLN A 694 20.32 -1.98 -33.04
CA GLN A 694 19.45 -3.17 -32.99
C GLN A 694 20.08 -4.44 -33.60
N GLU A 695 21.22 -4.34 -34.28
CA GLU A 695 21.85 -5.49 -35.00
C GLU A 695 23.19 -5.97 -34.40
N THR A 696 23.66 -5.38 -33.30
CA THR A 696 24.82 -5.82 -32.49
C THR A 696 24.39 -6.13 -31.07
#